data_AF-A0A526PNJ9-F1
#
_entry.id   AF-A0A526PNJ9-F1
#
_cell.length_a   1.000
_cell.length_b   1.000
_cell.length_c   1.000
_cell.angle_alpha   90.00
_cell.angle_beta   90.00
_cell.angle_gamma   90.00
#
_symmetry.space_group_name_H-M   'P 1'
#
loop_
_entity.id
_entity.type
_entity.pdbx_description
1 polymer ?
#
loop_
_entity_poly.entity_id
_entity_poly.type
_entity_poly.pdbx_seq_one_letter_code
_entity_poly.pdbx_strand_id
1 'polypeptide(L)'
;MILTLALLAGLVAAWLLIGVVEKFRLGLRFTQALLYVPFKLAYRIADDRIKIARKTAAPVIYVISHQSRLEPALMLSLLPEDTLHILDEVSARSPWLEPWRELGRTIAFNAEHVFVSRRLVRVLKGKGRLAVYLPDAVEPDIKTFRLFRAVTRIAMQADARIVPIFVAGARTLPVSLTLADKAPRRWFPRLSISVLEPMTIAELVARNPDQSSNTNALFDRVAEARLFGSDLDRGLFLAIRDAADRVGASHPIVEDVVSGTLNYRKLFIGARVLGRRFEAVTAPDEAVGVLLPNANGVVLSLVGLLSASRVAAMINYTAGPASVTAAVRTAEIRTVVSSRAFVDKASLADIVAAVEEGGARLLWLEDVRASVTVLDKLAAALLWRWPLQPQNAAKPAVILFTSGSEGTPKAVVLSHRNLLANAMQAEARITISPADILLNVLPVFHSFGLTGGTILPLVTGVKLFLYPSPLHYKLIPEVARKARPTVMFGTDTFLANYARTAKDGDFSSLRFIVAGAEAVKPETRRVYRERFQAEIIEGFGLTEAAPVVAVNTAIHGRDGTVGRLLPGMRMKLEPVEGISGAGRLLLKGPNLMMGYMTSDRPGELQPLDGWHDTGDIVSVDREGFITIRGRAKRFAKIAGEMVSLGAVEMLVQSLWPEEHHAVVAVPDKRRGERIVLVTTADDADPDELRKFGRQAGAADLMVPNDIVKVEEIPVLGSGKTDYVSTRKLAIDRLGLSAAA
;
A
#
# COMPACT_ATOMS: atom_id res chain seq x y z
N MET A 1 31.99 -35.60 33.66
CA MET A 1 30.86 -35.56 34.63
C MET A 1 30.85 -34.29 35.46
N ILE A 2 31.88 -33.98 36.26
CA ILE A 2 31.93 -32.76 37.10
C ILE A 2 31.82 -31.47 36.25
N LEU A 3 32.57 -31.37 35.15
CA LEU A 3 32.50 -30.22 34.24
C LEU A 3 31.10 -30.03 33.63
N THR A 4 30.44 -31.13 33.26
CA THR A 4 29.08 -31.13 32.70
C THR A 4 28.05 -30.67 33.73
N LEU A 5 28.16 -31.14 34.97
CA LEU A 5 27.30 -30.72 36.09
C LEU A 5 27.52 -29.24 36.45
N ALA A 6 28.77 -28.77 36.45
CA ALA A 6 29.10 -27.37 36.68
C ALA A 6 28.54 -26.47 35.57
N LEU A 7 28.66 -26.88 34.30
CA LEU A 7 28.07 -26.16 33.16
C LEU A 7 26.54 -26.11 33.25
N LEU A 8 25.88 -27.22 33.57
CA LEU A 8 24.43 -27.26 33.78
C LEU A 8 23.99 -26.38 34.95
N ALA A 9 24.70 -26.43 36.08
CA ALA A 9 24.42 -25.57 37.22
C ALA A 9 24.59 -24.08 36.87
N GLY A 10 25.64 -23.74 36.10
CA GLY A 10 25.85 -22.39 35.59
C GLY A 10 24.73 -21.91 34.65
N LEU A 11 24.26 -22.76 33.74
CA LEU A 11 23.14 -22.45 32.86
C LEU A 11 21.82 -22.25 33.63
N VAL A 12 21.54 -23.09 34.63
CA VAL A 12 20.38 -22.95 35.49
C VAL A 12 20.48 -21.65 36.30
N ALA A 13 21.64 -21.34 36.89
CA ALA A 13 21.85 -20.10 37.63
C ALA A 13 21.65 -18.86 36.73
N ALA A 14 22.17 -18.88 35.50
CA ALA A 14 21.96 -17.82 34.53
C ALA A 14 20.48 -17.68 34.14
N TRP A 15 19.78 -18.79 33.89
CA TRP A 15 18.35 -18.80 33.59
C TRP A 15 17.52 -18.21 34.73
N LEU A 16 17.79 -18.59 35.98
CA LEU A 16 17.13 -18.04 37.16
C LEU A 16 17.41 -16.53 37.30
N LEU A 17 18.66 -16.10 37.12
CA LEU A 17 19.06 -14.69 37.19
C LEU A 17 18.36 -13.84 36.13
N ILE A 18 18.34 -14.30 34.88
CA ILE A 18 17.61 -13.63 33.79
C ILE A 18 16.10 -13.63 34.12
N GLY A 19 15.57 -14.70 34.71
CA GLY A 19 14.20 -14.75 35.22
C GLY A 19 13.91 -13.67 36.25
N VAL A 20 14.83 -13.40 37.19
CA VAL A 20 14.69 -12.29 38.15
C VAL A 20 14.70 -10.95 37.43
N VAL A 21 15.60 -10.74 36.45
CA VAL A 21 15.65 -9.51 35.66
C VAL A 21 14.33 -9.28 34.91
N GLU A 22 13.84 -10.30 34.20
CA GLU A 22 12.61 -10.23 33.42
C GLU A 22 11.38 -10.04 34.30
N LYS A 23 11.34 -10.66 35.48
CA LYS A 23 10.31 -10.45 36.52
C LYS A 23 10.17 -8.96 36.84
N PHE A 24 11.25 -8.28 37.17
CA PHE A 24 11.20 -6.85 37.51
C PHE A 24 11.00 -5.96 36.28
N ARG A 25 11.67 -6.26 35.16
CA ARG A 25 11.60 -5.45 33.93
C ARG A 25 10.18 -5.39 33.36
N LEU A 26 9.49 -6.54 33.33
CA LEU A 26 8.16 -6.69 32.75
C LEU A 26 7.04 -6.78 33.80
N GLY A 27 7.38 -6.82 35.08
CA GLY A 27 6.41 -6.96 36.18
C GLY A 27 5.72 -8.33 36.19
N LEU A 28 6.42 -9.41 35.83
CA LEU A 28 5.90 -10.78 35.79
C LEU A 28 5.92 -11.42 37.19
N ARG A 29 5.18 -12.52 37.39
CA ARG A 29 5.52 -13.47 38.47
C ARG A 29 6.84 -14.17 38.15
N PHE A 30 7.49 -14.71 39.18
CA PHE A 30 8.75 -15.42 38.97
C PHE A 30 8.57 -16.67 38.09
N THR A 31 7.51 -17.45 38.29
CA THR A 31 7.17 -18.62 37.46
C THR A 31 6.90 -18.24 36.00
N GLN A 32 6.15 -17.17 35.77
CA GLN A 32 5.92 -16.60 34.44
C GLN A 32 7.24 -16.19 33.77
N ALA A 33 8.13 -15.51 34.51
CA ALA A 33 9.43 -15.10 34.00
C ALA A 33 10.30 -16.30 33.63
N LEU A 34 10.35 -17.33 34.47
CA LEU A 34 11.11 -18.56 34.19
C LEU A 34 10.65 -19.25 32.91
N LEU A 35 9.34 -19.36 32.69
CA LEU A 35 8.78 -19.95 31.47
C LEU A 35 8.89 -19.03 30.24
N TYR A 36 9.07 -17.72 30.44
CA TYR A 36 9.29 -16.76 29.37
C TYR A 36 10.74 -16.72 28.87
N VAL A 37 11.73 -16.80 29.76
CA VAL A 37 13.15 -16.62 29.43
C VAL A 37 13.63 -17.50 28.27
N PRO A 38 13.26 -18.80 28.16
CA PRO A 38 13.64 -19.62 27.01
C PRO A 38 13.19 -19.02 25.68
N PHE A 39 11.96 -18.48 25.61
CA PHE A 39 11.47 -17.80 24.42
C PHE A 39 12.23 -16.49 24.16
N LYS A 40 12.44 -15.67 25.20
CA LYS A 40 13.19 -14.41 25.10
C LYS A 40 14.56 -14.61 24.49
N LEU A 41 15.30 -15.62 24.97
CA LEU A 41 16.67 -15.90 24.53
C LEU A 41 16.69 -16.55 23.13
N ALA A 42 15.88 -17.59 22.92
CA ALA A 42 15.85 -18.32 21.66
C ALA A 42 15.42 -17.42 20.48
N TYR A 43 14.40 -16.59 20.69
CA TYR A 43 13.81 -15.77 19.63
C TYR A 43 14.19 -14.28 19.71
N ARG A 44 15.06 -13.88 20.65
CA ARG A 44 15.52 -12.48 20.83
C ARG A 44 14.35 -11.49 20.81
N ILE A 45 13.33 -11.79 21.59
CA ILE A 45 12.02 -11.14 21.49
C ILE A 45 12.13 -9.66 21.89
N ALA A 46 11.72 -8.74 21.02
CA ALA A 46 11.46 -7.36 21.39
C ALA A 46 10.07 -7.26 22.02
N ASP A 47 9.99 -6.94 23.32
CA ASP A 47 8.79 -7.17 24.13
C ASP A 47 8.42 -5.97 25.02
N ASP A 48 9.12 -4.84 24.93
CA ASP A 48 8.90 -3.70 25.84
C ASP A 48 7.47 -3.17 25.80
N ARG A 49 6.80 -3.26 24.64
CA ARG A 49 5.39 -2.84 24.49
C ARG A 49 4.41 -3.72 25.25
N ILE A 50 4.77 -4.92 25.68
CA ILE A 50 3.89 -5.78 26.49
C ILE A 50 3.48 -5.12 27.82
N LYS A 51 4.27 -4.16 28.29
CA LYS A 51 3.95 -3.35 29.48
C LYS A 51 2.64 -2.57 29.31
N ILE A 52 2.26 -2.18 28.09
CA ILE A 52 0.97 -1.52 27.80
C ILE A 52 -0.18 -2.46 28.17
N ALA A 53 -0.13 -3.71 27.69
CA ALA A 53 -1.13 -4.72 28.01
C ALA A 53 -1.20 -4.97 29.53
N ARG A 54 -0.05 -5.20 30.19
CA ARG A 54 -0.01 -5.49 31.63
C ARG A 54 -0.51 -4.34 32.51
N LYS A 55 -0.27 -3.09 32.11
CA LYS A 55 -0.73 -1.88 32.83
C LYS A 55 -2.18 -1.51 32.54
N THR A 56 -2.83 -2.19 31.60
CA THR A 56 -4.21 -1.87 31.23
C THR A 56 -5.18 -2.27 32.36
N ALA A 57 -6.01 -1.31 32.76
CA ALA A 57 -7.06 -1.54 33.75
C ALA A 57 -8.15 -2.45 33.17
N ALA A 58 -8.65 -3.37 34.01
CA ALA A 58 -9.80 -4.20 33.68
C ALA A 58 -11.12 -3.41 33.83
N PRO A 59 -12.19 -3.73 33.08
CA PRO A 59 -12.31 -4.84 32.13
C PRO A 59 -11.51 -4.65 30.83
N VAL A 60 -10.80 -5.70 30.39
CA VAL A 60 -9.98 -5.67 29.19
C VAL A 60 -10.04 -6.99 28.42
N ILE A 61 -10.04 -6.90 27.09
CA ILE A 61 -9.88 -8.01 26.16
C ILE A 61 -8.58 -7.79 25.37
N TYR A 62 -7.61 -8.66 25.59
CA TYR A 62 -6.43 -8.79 24.74
C TYR A 62 -6.82 -9.55 23.48
N VAL A 63 -6.67 -8.94 22.31
CA VAL A 63 -6.99 -9.54 21.01
C VAL A 63 -5.70 -9.87 20.29
N ILE A 64 -5.35 -11.15 20.23
CA ILE A 64 -4.09 -11.64 19.70
C ILE A 64 -4.30 -12.15 18.28
N SER A 65 -3.53 -11.64 17.33
CA SER A 65 -3.46 -12.22 15.97
C SER A 65 -2.73 -13.56 16.04
N HIS A 66 -3.43 -14.64 15.75
CA HIS A 66 -2.95 -16.00 15.90
C HIS A 66 -2.29 -16.49 14.61
N GLN A 67 -0.95 -16.49 14.60
CA GLN A 67 -0.11 -16.88 13.47
C GLN A 67 0.61 -18.21 13.70
N SER A 68 0.77 -18.65 14.95
CA SER A 68 1.54 -19.86 15.29
C SER A 68 1.06 -20.48 16.60
N ARG A 69 1.37 -21.76 16.80
CA ARG A 69 1.06 -22.44 18.07
C ARG A 69 1.88 -21.92 19.26
N LEU A 70 2.84 -21.03 19.04
CA LEU A 70 3.67 -20.44 20.12
C LEU A 70 2.93 -19.34 20.90
N GLU A 71 2.03 -18.59 20.26
CA GLU A 71 1.41 -17.41 20.88
C GLU A 71 0.65 -17.74 22.18
N PRO A 72 -0.10 -18.85 22.30
CA PRO A 72 -0.69 -19.25 23.57
C PRO A 72 0.31 -19.33 24.73
N ALA A 73 1.45 -20.02 24.53
CA ALA A 73 2.49 -20.16 25.55
C ALA A 73 3.12 -18.80 25.90
N LEU A 74 3.37 -17.99 24.88
CA LEU A 74 3.94 -16.66 25.03
C LEU A 74 3.00 -15.75 25.84
N MET A 75 1.70 -15.74 25.52
CA MET A 75 0.71 -14.91 26.19
C MET A 75 0.42 -15.38 27.63
N LEU A 76 0.39 -16.69 27.89
CA LEU A 76 0.29 -17.23 29.26
C LEU A 76 1.47 -16.81 30.13
N SER A 77 2.66 -16.67 29.52
CA SER A 77 3.86 -16.18 30.20
C SER A 77 3.85 -14.67 30.45
N LEU A 78 3.24 -13.90 29.54
CA LEU A 78 3.42 -12.45 29.47
C LEU A 78 2.23 -11.61 29.95
N LEU A 79 1.00 -12.14 29.88
CA LEU A 79 -0.20 -11.44 30.32
C LEU A 79 -0.40 -11.60 31.84
N PRO A 80 -1.24 -10.76 32.48
CA PRO A 80 -1.59 -10.95 33.89
C PRO A 80 -2.19 -12.34 34.14
N GLU A 81 -1.82 -13.01 35.24
CA GLU A 81 -2.21 -14.40 35.57
C GLU A 81 -3.73 -14.63 35.72
N ASP A 82 -4.46 -13.59 36.07
CA ASP A 82 -5.91 -13.62 36.23
C ASP A 82 -6.63 -13.45 34.89
N THR A 83 -5.86 -13.37 33.80
CA THR A 83 -6.38 -13.41 32.43
C THR A 83 -6.95 -14.79 32.12
N LEU A 84 -8.19 -14.81 31.66
CA LEU A 84 -8.82 -16.00 31.10
C LEU A 84 -8.48 -16.10 29.61
N HIS A 85 -7.69 -17.09 29.25
CA HIS A 85 -7.30 -17.37 27.86
C HIS A 85 -8.32 -18.27 27.18
N ILE A 86 -8.79 -17.83 26.01
CA ILE A 86 -9.74 -18.55 25.17
C ILE A 86 -8.98 -19.23 24.05
N LEU A 87 -8.56 -20.48 24.27
CA LEU A 87 -7.71 -21.22 23.35
C LEU A 87 -8.54 -21.94 22.28
N ASP A 88 -7.99 -22.08 21.07
CA ASP A 88 -8.54 -23.02 20.09
C ASP A 88 -8.41 -24.47 20.59
N GLU A 89 -9.19 -25.37 20.02
CA GLU A 89 -9.27 -26.76 20.45
C GLU A 89 -7.92 -27.49 20.38
N VAL A 90 -7.10 -27.19 19.38
CA VAL A 90 -5.79 -27.84 19.20
C VAL A 90 -4.81 -27.36 20.27
N SER A 91 -4.76 -26.06 20.54
CA SER A 91 -3.92 -25.51 21.61
C SER A 91 -4.38 -25.98 22.98
N ALA A 92 -5.69 -26.03 23.24
CA ALA A 92 -6.25 -26.46 24.51
C ALA A 92 -5.90 -27.92 24.86
N ARG A 93 -5.82 -28.80 23.85
CA ARG A 93 -5.50 -30.24 24.02
C ARG A 93 -4.01 -30.55 23.89
N SER A 94 -3.14 -29.56 23.70
CA SER A 94 -1.73 -29.78 23.38
C SER A 94 -0.90 -30.09 24.64
N PRO A 95 -0.29 -31.29 24.77
CA PRO A 95 0.44 -31.66 26.00
C PRO A 95 1.67 -30.81 26.27
N TRP A 96 2.32 -30.28 25.24
CA TRP A 96 3.50 -29.43 25.41
C TRP A 96 3.16 -28.06 26.02
N LEU A 97 1.89 -27.63 25.95
CA LEU A 97 1.45 -26.35 26.50
C LEU A 97 1.15 -26.45 28.01
N GLU A 98 1.09 -27.65 28.58
CA GLU A 98 0.72 -27.90 29.97
C GLU A 98 1.47 -27.02 30.99
N PRO A 99 2.81 -26.90 30.95
CA PRO A 99 3.52 -26.05 31.90
C PRO A 99 3.07 -24.59 31.89
N TRP A 100 2.63 -24.09 30.73
CA TRP A 100 2.15 -22.73 30.57
C TRP A 100 0.68 -22.58 30.97
N ARG A 101 -0.15 -23.62 30.81
CA ARG A 101 -1.55 -23.57 31.23
C ARG A 101 -1.68 -23.45 32.75
N GLU A 102 -0.73 -23.98 33.51
CA GLU A 102 -0.67 -23.79 34.98
C GLU A 102 -0.42 -22.32 35.39
N LEU A 103 0.05 -21.46 34.48
CA LEU A 103 0.26 -20.03 34.77
C LEU A 103 -1.02 -19.19 34.79
N GLY A 104 -2.12 -19.69 34.23
CA GLY A 104 -3.33 -18.88 34.03
C GLY A 104 -4.59 -19.68 33.78
N ARG A 105 -5.74 -19.02 33.76
CA ARG A 105 -7.01 -19.72 33.50
C ARG A 105 -7.19 -19.91 32.01
N THR A 106 -7.52 -21.12 31.57
CA THR A 106 -7.80 -21.42 30.15
C THR A 106 -9.17 -22.04 29.97
N ILE A 107 -9.82 -21.72 28.85
CA ILE A 107 -10.98 -22.47 28.33
C ILE A 107 -10.75 -22.81 26.86
N ALA A 108 -11.27 -23.96 26.44
CA ALA A 108 -11.32 -24.32 25.02
C ALA A 108 -12.52 -23.65 24.36
N PHE A 109 -12.32 -23.05 23.19
CA PHE A 109 -13.38 -22.47 22.37
C PHE A 109 -13.67 -23.35 21.17
N ASN A 110 -14.95 -23.68 20.98
CA ASN A 110 -15.44 -24.35 19.79
C ASN A 110 -15.97 -23.30 18.80
N ALA A 111 -15.30 -23.17 17.65
CA ALA A 111 -15.64 -22.23 16.59
C ALA A 111 -16.97 -22.53 15.87
N GLU A 112 -17.58 -23.70 16.08
CA GLU A 112 -18.90 -24.06 15.54
C GLU A 112 -20.05 -23.50 16.37
N HIS A 113 -19.83 -23.21 17.65
CA HIS A 113 -20.84 -22.69 18.58
C HIS A 113 -20.50 -21.26 19.04
N VAL A 114 -20.35 -20.33 18.08
CA VAL A 114 -20.08 -18.90 18.33
C VAL A 114 -21.34 -18.22 18.92
N PHE A 115 -21.65 -18.50 20.18
CA PHE A 115 -22.63 -17.75 20.94
C PHE A 115 -21.91 -16.79 21.89
N VAL A 116 -22.50 -15.61 22.06
CA VAL A 116 -22.08 -14.65 23.10
C VAL A 116 -22.23 -15.35 24.44
N SER A 117 -21.12 -15.85 24.97
CA SER A 117 -21.15 -16.56 26.23
C SER A 117 -21.42 -15.55 27.33
N ARG A 118 -22.62 -15.60 27.93
CA ARG A 118 -22.99 -14.82 29.13
C ARG A 118 -21.92 -14.93 30.22
N ARG A 119 -21.20 -16.07 30.25
CA ARG A 119 -20.06 -16.31 31.15
C ARG A 119 -18.90 -15.34 30.89
N LEU A 120 -18.51 -15.11 29.62
CA LEU A 120 -17.41 -14.20 29.27
C LEU A 120 -17.73 -12.75 29.63
N VAL A 121 -18.97 -12.33 29.35
CA VAL A 121 -19.46 -11.00 29.73
C VAL A 121 -19.45 -10.83 31.26
N ARG A 122 -19.85 -11.87 32.01
CA ARG A 122 -19.80 -11.85 33.48
C ARG A 122 -18.38 -11.76 34.03
N VAL A 123 -17.42 -12.47 33.43
CA VAL A 123 -15.99 -12.34 33.79
C VAL A 123 -15.52 -10.90 33.64
N LEU A 124 -15.81 -10.26 32.50
CA LEU A 124 -15.43 -8.87 32.28
C LEU A 124 -16.15 -7.91 33.23
N LYS A 125 -17.47 -8.03 33.41
CA LYS A 125 -18.24 -7.18 34.35
C LYS A 125 -17.73 -7.28 35.80
N GLY A 126 -17.13 -8.42 36.18
CA GLY A 126 -16.41 -8.59 37.44
C GLY A 126 -15.01 -7.97 37.49
N LYS A 127 -14.70 -7.00 36.62
CA LYS A 127 -13.35 -6.42 36.40
C LYS A 127 -12.30 -7.48 36.02
N GLY A 128 -12.71 -8.47 35.23
CA GLY A 128 -11.83 -9.53 34.73
C GLY A 128 -11.09 -9.17 33.44
N ARG A 129 -10.19 -10.07 33.04
CA ARG A 129 -9.34 -9.94 31.84
C ARG A 129 -9.54 -11.14 30.92
N LEU A 130 -9.68 -10.92 29.62
CA LEU A 130 -9.79 -11.98 28.61
C LEU A 130 -8.64 -11.91 27.61
N ALA A 131 -8.15 -13.06 27.14
CA ALA A 131 -7.27 -13.15 25.98
C ALA A 131 -7.94 -13.99 24.90
N VAL A 132 -8.12 -13.42 23.71
CA VAL A 132 -8.78 -14.05 22.55
C VAL A 132 -7.80 -14.12 21.39
N TYR A 133 -7.66 -15.30 20.80
CA TYR A 133 -6.78 -15.56 19.67
C TYR A 133 -7.62 -15.59 18.39
N LEU A 134 -7.52 -14.55 17.57
CA LEU A 134 -8.23 -14.45 16.31
C LEU A 134 -7.34 -14.93 15.16
N PRO A 135 -7.86 -15.67 14.17
CA PRO A 135 -7.09 -16.04 13.00
C PRO A 135 -6.44 -14.82 12.34
N ASP A 136 -5.18 -14.95 11.94
CA ASP A 136 -4.42 -13.88 11.26
C ASP A 136 -4.83 -13.70 9.79
N ALA A 137 -6.13 -13.57 9.53
CA ALA A 137 -6.68 -13.41 8.19
C ALA A 137 -6.73 -11.92 7.81
N VAL A 138 -5.97 -11.55 6.78
CA VAL A 138 -5.98 -10.21 6.18
C VAL A 138 -7.31 -9.96 5.46
N GLU A 139 -7.84 -10.99 4.81
CA GLU A 139 -9.18 -11.03 4.21
C GLU A 139 -9.95 -12.19 4.87
N PRO A 140 -10.55 -11.99 6.06
CA PRO A 140 -11.32 -13.04 6.71
C PRO A 140 -12.48 -13.47 5.80
N ASP A 141 -13.00 -14.68 5.94
CA ASP A 141 -14.27 -15.08 5.34
C ASP A 141 -15.45 -14.74 6.28
N ILE A 142 -16.68 -14.99 5.84
CA ILE A 142 -17.89 -14.73 6.64
C ILE A 142 -17.83 -15.47 7.99
N LYS A 143 -17.30 -16.70 8.03
CA LYS A 143 -17.19 -17.52 9.25
C LYS A 143 -16.19 -16.91 10.23
N THR A 144 -15.01 -16.54 9.76
CA THR A 144 -13.95 -15.91 10.56
C THR A 144 -14.38 -14.55 11.07
N PHE A 145 -15.09 -13.76 10.25
CA PHE A 145 -15.57 -12.44 10.64
C PHE A 145 -16.62 -12.47 11.76
N ARG A 146 -17.34 -13.60 11.94
CA ARG A 146 -18.26 -13.78 13.09
C ARG A 146 -17.53 -13.71 14.43
N LEU A 147 -16.24 -14.09 14.49
CA LEU A 147 -15.45 -13.98 15.72
C LEU A 147 -15.22 -12.52 16.11
N PHE A 148 -14.89 -11.67 15.15
CA PHE A 148 -14.78 -10.22 15.37
C PHE A 148 -16.11 -9.64 15.88
N ARG A 149 -17.25 -10.03 15.28
CA ARG A 149 -18.58 -9.61 15.74
C ARG A 149 -18.85 -10.04 17.17
N ALA A 150 -18.51 -11.27 17.53
CA ALA A 150 -18.71 -11.81 18.88
C ALA A 150 -17.85 -11.05 19.92
N VAL A 151 -16.55 -10.85 19.64
CA VAL A 151 -15.65 -10.09 20.51
C VAL A 151 -16.13 -8.65 20.68
N THR A 152 -16.51 -7.99 19.58
CA THR A 152 -17.06 -6.62 19.60
C THR A 152 -18.27 -6.53 20.52
N ARG A 153 -19.23 -7.45 20.38
CA ARG A 153 -20.44 -7.46 21.21
C ARG A 153 -20.16 -7.72 22.68
N ILE A 154 -19.24 -8.65 22.99
CA ILE A 154 -18.81 -8.93 24.37
C ILE A 154 -18.15 -7.68 24.98
N ALA A 155 -17.27 -7.02 24.23
CA ALA A 155 -16.59 -5.80 24.68
C ALA A 155 -17.58 -4.68 24.99
N MET A 156 -18.54 -4.42 24.10
CA MET A 156 -19.57 -3.41 24.31
C MET A 156 -20.46 -3.71 25.52
N GLN A 157 -20.89 -4.97 25.70
CA GLN A 157 -21.77 -5.34 26.82
C GLN A 157 -21.11 -5.22 28.20
N ALA A 158 -19.78 -5.27 28.24
CA ALA A 158 -18.99 -5.18 29.47
C ALA A 158 -18.20 -3.87 29.59
N ASP A 159 -18.37 -2.93 28.65
CA ASP A 159 -17.57 -1.71 28.50
C ASP A 159 -16.06 -1.98 28.61
N ALA A 160 -15.61 -3.06 27.96
CA ALA A 160 -14.24 -3.53 28.05
C ALA A 160 -13.34 -2.81 27.06
N ARG A 161 -12.12 -2.48 27.51
CA ARG A 161 -11.06 -1.98 26.64
C ARG A 161 -10.52 -3.13 25.78
N ILE A 162 -10.22 -2.84 24.53
CA ILE A 162 -9.55 -3.76 23.61
C ILE A 162 -8.07 -3.41 23.53
N VAL A 163 -7.23 -4.43 23.66
CA VAL A 163 -5.78 -4.34 23.48
C VAL A 163 -5.34 -5.32 22.40
N PRO A 164 -5.18 -4.86 21.14
CA PRO A 164 -4.62 -5.67 20.08
C PRO A 164 -3.15 -6.00 20.34
N ILE A 165 -2.78 -7.27 20.12
CA ILE A 165 -1.42 -7.78 20.25
C ILE A 165 -1.06 -8.54 18.97
N PHE A 166 0.08 -8.19 18.38
CA PHE A 166 0.62 -8.84 17.19
C PHE A 166 2.06 -9.28 17.42
N VAL A 167 2.39 -10.52 17.10
CA VAL A 167 3.75 -11.07 17.25
C VAL A 167 4.42 -11.16 15.88
N ALA A 168 5.17 -10.13 15.51
CA ALA A 168 5.89 -10.08 14.24
C ALA A 168 6.95 -11.20 14.18
N GLY A 169 7.05 -11.84 13.02
CA GLY A 169 7.95 -12.98 12.78
C GLY A 169 7.36 -14.35 13.13
N ALA A 170 6.29 -14.42 13.91
CA ALA A 170 5.67 -15.69 14.34
C ALA A 170 5.19 -16.55 13.17
N ARG A 171 4.75 -15.90 12.07
CA ARG A 171 4.34 -16.56 10.82
C ARG A 171 5.43 -17.45 10.19
N THR A 172 6.70 -17.24 10.52
CA THR A 172 7.84 -18.03 9.99
C THR A 172 8.32 -19.14 10.93
N LEU A 173 7.72 -19.30 12.11
CA LEU A 173 8.11 -20.35 13.05
C LEU A 173 7.82 -21.75 12.50
N PRO A 174 8.53 -22.80 12.95
CA PRO A 174 8.25 -24.18 12.55
C PRO A 174 6.81 -24.61 12.87
N VAL A 175 6.23 -24.04 13.93
CA VAL A 175 4.86 -24.28 14.42
C VAL A 175 3.84 -23.23 13.93
N SER A 176 4.14 -22.53 12.84
CA SER A 176 3.25 -21.55 12.21
C SER A 176 1.99 -22.21 11.62
N LEU A 177 0.88 -21.47 11.65
CA LEU A 177 -0.41 -21.86 11.08
C LEU A 177 -0.52 -21.53 9.58
N THR A 178 0.35 -20.66 9.06
CA THR A 178 0.44 -20.36 7.62
C THR A 178 1.26 -21.45 6.93
N LEU A 179 0.89 -21.85 5.71
CA LEU A 179 1.65 -22.85 4.94
C LEU A 179 3.09 -22.39 4.65
N ALA A 180 4.02 -23.33 4.50
CA ALA A 180 5.45 -23.05 4.42
C ALA A 180 5.88 -22.34 3.11
N ASP A 181 5.15 -22.56 2.03
CA ASP A 181 5.30 -21.85 0.75
C ASP A 181 4.96 -20.36 0.87
N LYS A 182 3.90 -20.04 1.62
CA LYS A 182 3.45 -18.66 1.90
C LYS A 182 4.24 -17.98 3.02
N ALA A 183 4.94 -18.74 3.85
CA ALA A 183 5.76 -18.23 4.94
C ALA A 183 6.90 -19.21 5.26
N PRO A 184 8.10 -19.04 4.63
CA PRO A 184 9.23 -19.93 4.80
C PRO A 184 9.59 -20.16 6.27
N ARG A 185 9.87 -21.43 6.62
CA ARG A 185 10.14 -21.84 8.00
C ARG A 185 11.55 -21.45 8.42
N ARG A 186 11.67 -20.89 9.62
CA ARG A 186 12.93 -20.52 10.23
C ARG A 186 13.01 -21.04 11.66
N TRP A 187 14.16 -21.61 11.98
CA TRP A 187 14.52 -21.89 13.36
C TRP A 187 15.02 -20.60 14.00
N PHE A 188 14.41 -20.22 15.12
CA PHE A 188 14.83 -19.07 15.93
C PHE A 188 14.81 -17.68 15.22
N PRO A 189 13.74 -17.32 14.48
CA PRO A 189 13.59 -15.97 13.94
C PRO A 189 13.53 -14.95 15.08
N ARG A 190 13.92 -13.71 14.80
CA ARG A 190 13.64 -12.61 15.74
C ARG A 190 12.14 -12.38 15.81
N LEU A 191 11.60 -12.24 17.01
CA LEU A 191 10.20 -11.87 17.22
C LEU A 191 10.08 -10.46 17.81
N SER A 192 9.00 -9.76 17.49
CA SER A 192 8.67 -8.47 18.10
C SER A 192 7.19 -8.45 18.48
N ILE A 193 6.89 -8.03 19.70
CA ILE A 193 5.52 -7.93 20.21
C ILE A 193 5.06 -6.48 20.06
N SER A 194 4.15 -6.27 19.12
CA SER A 194 3.41 -5.02 18.97
C SER A 194 2.18 -5.07 19.86
N VAL A 195 2.01 -4.04 20.71
CA VAL A 195 0.84 -3.86 21.55
C VAL A 195 0.33 -2.44 21.35
N LEU A 196 -0.94 -2.31 21.00
CA LEU A 196 -1.57 -1.02 20.80
C LEU A 196 -2.25 -0.51 22.09
N GLU A 197 -2.39 0.82 22.19
CA GLU A 197 -3.04 1.44 23.34
C GLU A 197 -4.48 0.94 23.53
N PRO A 198 -4.90 0.72 24.80
CA PRO A 198 -6.21 0.20 25.13
C PRO A 198 -7.30 1.20 24.77
N MET A 199 -8.34 0.74 24.06
CA MET A 199 -9.48 1.58 23.67
C MET A 199 -10.78 0.79 23.77
N THR A 200 -11.87 1.44 24.18
CA THR A 200 -13.22 0.87 24.05
C THR A 200 -13.67 0.89 22.59
N ILE A 201 -14.70 0.11 22.26
CA ILE A 201 -15.29 0.14 20.91
C ILE A 201 -15.81 1.54 20.57
N ALA A 202 -16.38 2.26 21.54
CA ALA A 202 -16.87 3.62 21.33
C ALA A 202 -15.74 4.60 20.99
N GLU A 203 -14.60 4.52 21.70
CA GLU A 203 -13.41 5.31 21.41
C GLU A 203 -12.83 4.99 20.02
N LEU A 204 -12.84 3.71 19.62
CA LEU A 204 -12.37 3.29 18.29
C LEU A 204 -13.21 3.90 17.17
N VAL A 205 -14.53 3.90 17.31
CA VAL A 205 -15.44 4.53 16.34
C VAL A 205 -15.24 6.05 16.34
N ALA A 206 -15.09 6.67 17.51
CA ALA A 206 -14.86 8.11 17.62
C ALA A 206 -13.56 8.61 16.97
N ARG A 207 -12.55 7.75 16.77
CA ARG A 207 -11.29 8.11 16.08
C ARG A 207 -11.48 8.43 14.60
N ASN A 208 -12.51 7.85 13.98
CA ASN A 208 -12.89 8.09 12.60
C ASN A 208 -14.42 8.16 12.57
N PRO A 209 -15.02 9.30 12.98
CA PRO A 209 -16.48 9.40 13.14
C PRO A 209 -17.24 9.11 11.84
N ASP A 210 -16.58 9.31 10.70
CA ASP A 210 -17.09 9.00 9.37
C ASP A 210 -17.09 7.49 9.04
N GLN A 211 -16.57 6.61 9.92
CA GLN A 211 -16.60 5.13 9.81
C GLN A 211 -17.38 4.55 10.99
N SER A 212 -18.50 3.85 10.74
CA SER A 212 -19.46 3.61 11.84
C SER A 212 -19.64 2.17 12.35
N SER A 213 -19.23 1.13 11.62
CA SER A 213 -19.46 -0.24 12.10
C SER A 213 -18.48 -0.60 13.22
N ASN A 214 -19.02 -0.84 14.42
CA ASN A 214 -18.29 -1.29 15.61
C ASN A 214 -17.35 -2.49 15.35
N THR A 215 -17.79 -3.43 14.51
CA THR A 215 -16.96 -4.62 14.19
C THR A 215 -15.83 -4.27 13.23
N ASN A 216 -16.09 -3.41 12.25
CA ASN A 216 -15.05 -2.95 11.33
C ASN A 216 -14.00 -2.13 12.07
N ALA A 217 -14.41 -1.30 13.03
CA ALA A 217 -13.47 -0.57 13.89
C ALA A 217 -12.53 -1.51 14.67
N LEU A 218 -13.03 -2.62 15.21
CA LEU A 218 -12.18 -3.65 15.83
C LEU A 218 -11.25 -4.31 14.80
N PHE A 219 -11.78 -4.72 13.65
CA PHE A 219 -11.00 -5.37 12.60
C PHE A 219 -9.86 -4.47 12.09
N ASP A 220 -10.16 -3.20 11.83
CA ASP A 220 -9.20 -2.19 11.38
C ASP A 220 -8.14 -1.92 12.44
N ARG A 221 -8.53 -1.94 13.72
CA ARG A 221 -7.61 -1.81 14.85
C ARG A 221 -6.68 -3.02 15.01
N VAL A 222 -7.12 -4.23 14.68
CA VAL A 222 -6.26 -5.42 14.62
C VAL A 222 -5.30 -5.34 13.44
N ALA A 223 -5.75 -4.87 12.27
CA ALA A 223 -4.87 -4.61 11.12
C ALA A 223 -3.82 -3.52 11.42
N GLU A 224 -4.18 -2.50 12.21
CA GLU A 224 -3.25 -1.49 12.71
C GLU A 224 -2.16 -2.14 13.58
N ALA A 225 -2.49 -3.16 14.40
CA ALA A 225 -1.51 -3.86 15.23
C ALA A 225 -0.45 -4.58 14.39
N ARG A 226 -0.86 -5.17 13.26
CA ARG A 226 0.02 -5.77 12.26
C ARG A 226 0.97 -4.74 11.67
N LEU A 227 0.47 -3.58 11.24
CA LEU A 227 1.28 -2.48 10.72
C LEU A 227 2.36 -2.05 11.74
N PHE A 228 1.99 -1.87 13.01
CA PHE A 228 2.94 -1.50 14.07
C PHE A 228 3.87 -2.65 14.49
N GLY A 229 3.60 -3.88 14.04
CA GLY A 229 4.55 -4.99 14.12
C GLY A 229 5.72 -4.85 13.15
N SER A 230 5.58 -4.00 12.12
CA SER A 230 6.66 -3.64 11.20
C SER A 230 7.52 -2.52 11.78
N ASP A 231 8.83 -2.62 11.58
CA ASP A 231 9.79 -1.58 11.95
C ASP A 231 9.76 -0.46 10.90
N LEU A 232 8.86 0.52 11.07
CA LEU A 232 8.73 1.65 10.13
C LEU A 232 9.91 2.63 10.18
N ASP A 233 10.77 2.52 11.20
CA ASP A 233 12.01 3.30 11.32
C ASP A 233 13.20 2.60 10.64
N ARG A 234 12.90 1.54 9.86
CA ARG A 234 13.83 0.85 9.00
C ARG A 234 13.95 1.54 7.65
N GLY A 235 15.16 1.95 7.26
CA GLY A 235 15.42 2.42 5.90
C GLY A 235 15.11 1.34 4.86
N LEU A 236 14.64 1.74 3.67
CA LEU A 236 14.13 0.80 2.65
C LEU A 236 15.14 -0.27 2.25
N PHE A 237 16.42 0.06 2.08
CA PHE A 237 17.46 -0.95 1.77
C PHE A 237 17.49 -2.07 2.83
N LEU A 238 17.44 -1.69 4.12
CA LEU A 238 17.43 -2.63 5.22
C LEU A 238 16.12 -3.42 5.28
N ALA A 239 14.99 -2.81 4.96
CA ALA A 239 13.70 -3.51 4.89
C ALA A 239 13.68 -4.59 3.78
N ILE A 240 14.25 -4.29 2.61
CA ILE A 240 14.45 -5.25 1.51
C ILE A 240 15.39 -6.38 1.96
N ARG A 241 16.46 -6.05 2.71
CA ARG A 241 17.40 -7.06 3.22
C ARG A 241 16.74 -7.94 4.27
N ASP A 242 15.91 -7.36 5.13
CA ASP A 242 15.17 -8.13 6.13
C ASP A 242 14.16 -9.08 5.43
N ALA A 243 13.62 -8.71 4.26
CA ALA A 243 12.85 -9.63 3.41
C ALA A 243 13.72 -10.77 2.87
N ALA A 244 14.90 -10.48 2.33
CA ALA A 244 15.87 -11.48 1.88
C ALA A 244 16.29 -12.44 3.00
N ASP A 245 16.43 -11.94 4.23
CA ASP A 245 16.72 -12.76 5.40
C ASP A 245 15.53 -13.67 5.77
N ARG A 246 14.29 -13.23 5.52
CA ARG A 246 13.07 -14.02 5.77
C ARG A 246 12.89 -15.14 4.74
N VAL A 247 13.01 -14.84 3.45
CA VAL A 247 12.71 -15.81 2.37
C VAL A 247 13.94 -16.53 1.82
N GLY A 248 15.14 -16.02 2.11
CA GLY A 248 16.42 -16.59 1.66
C GLY A 248 17.07 -15.76 0.55
N ALA A 249 18.39 -15.61 0.61
CA ALA A 249 19.16 -14.78 -0.33
C ALA A 249 19.11 -15.30 -1.78
N SER A 250 18.85 -16.60 -1.97
CA SER A 250 18.73 -17.23 -3.29
C SER A 250 17.33 -17.16 -3.88
N HIS A 251 16.33 -16.67 -3.14
CA HIS A 251 14.96 -16.51 -3.60
C HIS A 251 14.90 -15.56 -4.81
N PRO A 252 14.35 -15.99 -5.97
CA PRO A 252 14.08 -15.13 -7.10
C PRO A 252 13.17 -13.97 -6.69
N ILE A 253 13.59 -12.74 -6.93
CA ILE A 253 12.87 -11.56 -6.45
C ILE A 253 12.45 -10.61 -7.56
N VAL A 254 13.28 -10.39 -8.58
CA VAL A 254 12.93 -9.54 -9.72
C VAL A 254 13.24 -10.27 -11.01
N GLU A 255 12.36 -10.16 -11.98
CA GLU A 255 12.52 -10.72 -13.32
C GLU A 255 11.98 -9.73 -14.34
N ASP A 256 12.62 -9.65 -15.50
CA ASP A 256 12.12 -8.89 -16.64
C ASP A 256 12.49 -9.60 -17.95
N VAL A 257 11.84 -9.20 -19.05
CA VAL A 257 11.99 -9.82 -20.37
C VAL A 257 13.33 -9.53 -21.08
N VAL A 258 14.11 -8.57 -20.58
CA VAL A 258 15.37 -8.09 -21.16
C VAL A 258 16.59 -8.70 -20.45
N SER A 259 16.59 -8.69 -19.12
CA SER A 259 17.74 -9.01 -18.27
C SER A 259 17.59 -10.35 -17.54
N GLY A 260 16.40 -10.95 -17.55
CA GLY A 260 16.10 -12.21 -16.88
C GLY A 260 15.96 -12.07 -15.36
N THR A 261 16.17 -13.17 -14.63
CA THR A 261 15.87 -13.26 -13.19
C THR A 261 17.06 -12.88 -12.30
N LEU A 262 16.79 -12.04 -11.31
CA LEU A 262 17.65 -11.74 -10.17
C LEU A 262 17.06 -12.34 -8.89
N ASN A 263 17.90 -13.01 -8.10
CA ASN A 263 17.60 -13.28 -6.70
C ASN A 263 18.09 -12.14 -5.80
N TYR A 264 17.68 -12.13 -4.53
CA TYR A 264 18.07 -11.08 -3.59
C TYR A 264 19.58 -10.86 -3.52
N ARG A 265 20.39 -11.93 -3.50
CA ARG A 265 21.84 -11.80 -3.45
C ARG A 265 22.38 -11.05 -4.68
N LYS A 266 21.95 -11.43 -5.88
CA LYS A 266 22.37 -10.76 -7.13
C LYS A 266 21.88 -9.31 -7.17
N LEU A 267 20.64 -9.06 -6.75
CA LEU A 267 20.08 -7.72 -6.63
C LEU A 267 20.96 -6.82 -5.74
N PHE A 268 21.29 -7.25 -4.53
CA PHE A 268 22.12 -6.47 -3.61
C PHE A 268 23.55 -6.27 -4.10
N ILE A 269 24.15 -7.29 -4.71
CA ILE A 269 25.50 -7.16 -5.31
C ILE A 269 25.48 -6.11 -6.41
N GLY A 270 24.55 -6.20 -7.36
CA GLY A 270 24.44 -5.23 -8.45
C GLY A 270 24.13 -3.83 -7.96
N ALA A 271 23.17 -3.69 -7.04
CA ALA A 271 22.82 -2.41 -6.42
C ALA A 271 24.02 -1.77 -5.69
N ARG A 272 24.83 -2.57 -4.97
CA ARG A 272 26.03 -2.06 -4.29
C ARG A 272 27.11 -1.61 -5.27
N VAL A 273 27.29 -2.30 -6.39
CA VAL A 273 28.22 -1.87 -7.46
C VAL A 273 27.78 -0.54 -8.04
N LEU A 274 26.49 -0.40 -8.42
CA LEU A 274 25.95 0.85 -8.94
C LEU A 274 26.02 1.97 -7.91
N GLY A 275 25.60 1.69 -6.67
CA GLY A 275 25.63 2.64 -5.56
C GLY A 275 26.99 3.30 -5.38
N ARG A 276 28.09 2.53 -5.39
CA ARG A 276 29.45 3.08 -5.29
C ARG A 276 29.80 4.05 -6.41
N ARG A 277 29.32 3.78 -7.62
CA ARG A 277 29.56 4.63 -8.78
C ARG A 277 28.72 5.90 -8.70
N PHE A 278 27.51 5.82 -8.16
CA PHE A 278 26.72 7.00 -7.81
C PHE A 278 27.43 7.85 -6.75
N GLU A 279 28.04 7.25 -5.71
CA GLU A 279 28.77 8.01 -4.69
C GLU A 279 29.95 8.82 -5.23
N ALA A 280 30.61 8.30 -6.27
CA ALA A 280 31.76 8.97 -6.87
C ALA A 280 31.40 10.25 -7.61
N VAL A 281 30.13 10.45 -7.97
CA VAL A 281 29.67 11.55 -8.83
C VAL A 281 28.54 12.38 -8.22
N THR A 282 28.11 12.07 -6.98
CA THR A 282 27.02 12.74 -6.24
C THR A 282 27.36 12.89 -4.76
N ALA A 283 26.79 13.89 -4.11
CA ALA A 283 26.88 14.11 -2.67
C ALA A 283 25.85 13.27 -1.88
N PRO A 284 26.08 13.03 -0.58
CA PRO A 284 25.05 12.49 0.31
C PRO A 284 23.79 13.36 0.31
N ASP A 285 22.62 12.72 0.42
CA ASP A 285 21.29 13.36 0.40
C ASP A 285 20.93 14.11 -0.91
N GLU A 286 21.80 14.08 -1.93
CA GLU A 286 21.52 14.67 -3.25
C GLU A 286 20.39 13.91 -3.97
N ALA A 287 19.52 14.67 -4.65
CA ALA A 287 18.53 14.14 -5.57
C ALA A 287 19.18 13.73 -6.90
N VAL A 288 19.10 12.44 -7.21
CA VAL A 288 19.62 11.85 -8.45
C VAL A 288 18.43 11.45 -9.31
N GLY A 289 18.36 12.02 -10.51
CA GLY A 289 17.32 11.68 -11.47
C GLY A 289 17.44 10.22 -11.93
N VAL A 290 16.31 9.55 -12.10
CA VAL A 290 16.24 8.19 -12.63
C VAL A 290 15.33 8.18 -13.86
N LEU A 291 15.93 8.01 -15.03
CA LEU A 291 15.30 7.98 -16.34
C LEU A 291 15.49 6.57 -16.95
N LEU A 292 14.72 5.61 -16.46
CA LEU A 292 14.86 4.18 -16.82
C LEU A 292 13.48 3.52 -17.01
N PRO A 293 13.38 2.47 -17.84
CA PRO A 293 12.14 1.74 -18.04
C PRO A 293 11.88 0.75 -16.89
N ASN A 294 10.69 0.15 -16.89
CA ASN A 294 10.36 -0.99 -16.05
C ASN A 294 11.19 -2.24 -16.42
N ALA A 295 12.40 -2.32 -15.89
CA ALA A 295 13.33 -3.44 -16.03
C ALA A 295 14.27 -3.50 -14.80
N ASN A 296 15.03 -4.57 -14.64
CA ASN A 296 15.95 -4.79 -13.52
C ASN A 296 16.88 -3.60 -13.26
N GLY A 297 17.30 -2.89 -14.31
CA GLY A 297 18.16 -1.71 -14.20
C GLY A 297 17.59 -0.61 -13.30
N VAL A 298 16.27 -0.37 -13.32
CA VAL A 298 15.65 0.65 -12.46
C VAL A 298 15.62 0.23 -11.00
N VAL A 299 15.39 -1.06 -10.74
CA VAL A 299 15.40 -1.60 -9.36
C VAL A 299 16.82 -1.61 -8.79
N LEU A 300 17.81 -2.01 -9.59
CA LEU A 300 19.22 -1.97 -9.21
C LEU A 300 19.66 -0.53 -8.91
N SER A 301 19.24 0.43 -9.73
CA SER A 301 19.57 1.85 -9.55
C SER A 301 18.89 2.42 -8.31
N LEU A 302 17.59 2.16 -8.10
CA LEU A 302 16.85 2.56 -6.91
C LEU A 302 17.52 2.00 -5.64
N VAL A 303 17.73 0.68 -5.55
CA VAL A 303 18.35 0.06 -4.36
C VAL A 303 19.79 0.55 -4.18
N GLY A 304 20.52 0.84 -5.26
CA GLY A 304 21.87 1.41 -5.22
C GLY A 304 21.90 2.82 -4.64
N LEU A 305 20.98 3.70 -5.06
CA LEU A 305 20.82 5.06 -4.52
C LEU A 305 20.42 5.02 -3.05
N LEU A 306 19.45 4.17 -2.68
CA LEU A 306 19.03 3.99 -1.29
C LEU A 306 20.20 3.50 -0.42
N SER A 307 20.96 2.51 -0.89
CA SER A 307 22.17 1.99 -0.21
C SER A 307 23.21 3.08 0.03
N ALA A 308 23.33 4.01 -0.92
CA ALA A 308 24.24 5.14 -0.88
C ALA A 308 23.65 6.36 -0.15
N SER A 309 22.44 6.33 0.41
CA SER A 309 21.80 7.51 1.01
C SER A 309 21.69 8.70 0.04
N ARG A 310 21.30 8.42 -1.21
CA ARG A 310 20.90 9.40 -2.24
C ARG A 310 19.39 9.30 -2.46
N VAL A 311 18.76 10.40 -2.87
CA VAL A 311 17.33 10.48 -3.12
C VAL A 311 17.06 10.13 -4.59
N ALA A 312 16.18 9.18 -4.85
CA ALA A 312 15.83 8.80 -6.22
C ALA A 312 14.70 9.70 -6.76
N ALA A 313 15.03 10.63 -7.65
CA ALA A 313 14.05 11.48 -8.32
C ALA A 313 13.59 10.82 -9.62
N MET A 314 12.40 10.22 -9.63
CA MET A 314 11.95 9.43 -10.78
C MET A 314 11.42 10.35 -11.88
N ILE A 315 12.11 10.39 -13.02
CA ILE A 315 11.76 11.28 -14.13
C ILE A 315 10.62 10.68 -14.94
N ASN A 316 9.51 11.43 -15.05
CA ASN A 316 8.41 11.08 -15.92
C ASN A 316 8.71 11.48 -17.37
N TYR A 317 9.27 10.54 -18.12
CA TYR A 317 9.63 10.75 -19.52
C TYR A 317 8.46 10.78 -20.50
N THR A 318 7.23 10.49 -20.05
CA THR A 318 6.03 10.61 -20.88
C THR A 318 5.32 11.95 -20.72
N ALA A 319 5.78 12.81 -19.80
CA ALA A 319 5.22 14.15 -19.59
C ALA A 319 5.72 15.20 -20.60
N GLY A 320 6.62 14.82 -21.51
CA GLY A 320 7.21 15.67 -22.54
C GLY A 320 8.41 16.50 -22.06
N PRO A 321 9.21 17.06 -23.00
CA PRO A 321 10.44 17.79 -22.72
C PRO A 321 10.29 18.92 -21.69
N ALA A 322 9.34 19.84 -21.87
CA ALA A 322 9.18 21.01 -20.99
C ALA A 322 8.91 20.62 -19.53
N SER A 323 8.09 19.58 -19.31
CA SER A 323 7.81 19.03 -17.98
C SER A 323 9.08 18.44 -17.35
N VAL A 324 9.92 17.77 -18.14
CA VAL A 324 11.19 17.20 -17.67
C VAL A 324 12.19 18.30 -17.30
N THR A 325 12.36 19.32 -18.14
CA THR A 325 13.19 20.50 -17.84
C THR A 325 12.75 21.16 -16.52
N ALA A 326 11.43 21.36 -16.36
CA ALA A 326 10.87 21.94 -15.14
C ALA A 326 11.09 21.03 -13.92
N ALA A 327 10.92 19.71 -14.06
CA ALA A 327 11.15 18.75 -12.98
C ALA A 327 12.62 18.75 -12.50
N VAL A 328 13.57 18.78 -13.45
CA VAL A 328 15.01 18.88 -13.15
C VAL A 328 15.33 20.15 -12.36
N ARG A 329 14.80 21.30 -12.80
CA ARG A 329 15.01 22.59 -12.13
C ARG A 329 14.35 22.62 -10.74
N THR A 330 13.09 22.23 -10.62
CA THR A 330 12.31 22.25 -9.36
C THR A 330 12.97 21.42 -8.25
N ALA A 331 13.52 20.25 -8.59
CA ALA A 331 14.17 19.37 -7.62
C ALA A 331 15.71 19.53 -7.57
N GLU A 332 16.25 20.55 -8.23
CA GLU A 332 17.70 20.83 -8.35
C GLU A 332 18.55 19.60 -8.72
N ILE A 333 18.04 18.80 -9.65
CA ILE A 333 18.71 17.56 -10.06
C ILE A 333 19.95 17.92 -10.89
N ARG A 334 21.12 17.44 -10.48
CA ARG A 334 22.39 17.68 -11.20
C ARG A 334 22.84 16.50 -12.04
N THR A 335 22.45 15.29 -11.66
CA THR A 335 22.82 14.05 -12.35
C THR A 335 21.57 13.20 -12.58
N VAL A 336 21.38 12.71 -13.80
CA VAL A 336 20.31 11.79 -14.19
C VAL A 336 20.90 10.47 -14.67
N VAL A 337 20.51 9.37 -14.06
CA VAL A 337 20.90 8.01 -14.47
C VAL A 337 19.98 7.53 -15.58
N SER A 338 20.55 7.08 -16.69
CA SER A 338 19.78 6.51 -17.81
C SER A 338 20.55 5.40 -18.54
N SER A 339 19.94 4.84 -19.59
CA SER A 339 20.53 3.82 -20.47
C SER A 339 20.37 4.27 -21.92
N ARG A 340 21.46 4.21 -22.69
CA ARG A 340 21.43 4.56 -24.12
C ARG A 340 20.49 3.64 -24.89
N ALA A 341 20.56 2.33 -24.61
CA ALA A 341 19.66 1.35 -25.24
C ALA A 341 18.17 1.64 -24.97
N PHE A 342 17.85 2.19 -23.79
CA PHE A 342 16.48 2.63 -23.50
C PHE A 342 16.12 3.89 -24.27
N VAL A 343 16.96 4.93 -24.23
CA VAL A 343 16.75 6.20 -24.93
C VAL A 343 16.53 5.96 -26.42
N ASP A 344 17.36 5.14 -27.06
CA ASP A 344 17.25 4.83 -28.49
C ASP A 344 15.95 4.08 -28.78
N LYS A 345 15.66 3.02 -28.01
CA LYS A 345 14.49 2.17 -28.23
C LYS A 345 13.16 2.90 -27.99
N ALA A 346 13.13 3.82 -27.05
CA ALA A 346 11.95 4.63 -26.72
C ALA A 346 11.93 5.99 -27.43
N SER A 347 12.91 6.29 -28.29
CA SER A 347 13.04 7.54 -29.04
C SER A 347 13.00 8.80 -28.15
N LEU A 348 13.77 8.80 -27.06
CA LEU A 348 13.75 9.83 -26.01
C LEU A 348 14.89 10.86 -26.14
N ALA A 349 15.38 11.13 -27.35
CA ALA A 349 16.47 12.06 -27.58
C ALA A 349 16.12 13.51 -27.17
N ASP A 350 14.88 13.91 -27.39
CA ASP A 350 14.29 15.18 -26.95
C ASP A 350 14.22 15.29 -25.41
N ILE A 351 13.89 14.19 -24.73
CA ILE A 351 13.89 14.12 -23.26
C ILE A 351 15.31 14.22 -22.71
N VAL A 352 16.30 13.62 -23.36
CA VAL A 352 17.71 13.78 -22.97
C VAL A 352 18.14 15.24 -23.11
N ALA A 353 17.82 15.89 -24.24
CA ALA A 353 18.09 17.31 -24.43
C ALA A 353 17.39 18.17 -23.36
N ALA A 354 16.15 17.84 -22.98
CA ALA A 354 15.41 18.53 -21.92
C ALA A 354 16.08 18.39 -20.53
N VAL A 355 16.63 17.21 -20.22
CA VAL A 355 17.40 17.00 -19.00
C VAL A 355 18.64 17.91 -18.96
N GLU A 356 19.35 18.01 -20.08
CA GLU A 356 20.53 18.87 -20.21
C GLU A 356 20.17 20.36 -20.16
N GLU A 357 19.08 20.77 -20.79
CA GLU A 357 18.52 22.13 -20.70
C GLU A 357 18.07 22.48 -19.28
N GLY A 358 17.65 21.48 -18.50
CA GLY A 358 17.36 21.59 -17.09
C GLY A 358 18.60 21.85 -16.22
N GLY A 359 19.79 21.65 -16.77
CA GLY A 359 21.08 21.82 -16.10
C GLY A 359 21.68 20.54 -15.52
N ALA A 360 21.11 19.36 -15.85
CA ALA A 360 21.60 18.08 -15.37
C ALA A 360 22.44 17.35 -16.42
N ARG A 361 23.43 16.58 -15.97
CA ARG A 361 24.21 15.67 -16.83
C ARG A 361 23.67 14.25 -16.79
N LEU A 362 23.83 13.51 -17.89
CA LEU A 362 23.48 12.10 -17.96
C LEU A 362 24.63 11.22 -17.44
N LEU A 363 24.29 10.29 -16.56
CA LEU A 363 25.14 9.17 -16.15
C LEU A 363 24.61 7.87 -16.78
N TRP A 364 25.34 7.36 -17.77
CA TRP A 364 24.92 6.19 -18.52
C TRP A 364 25.28 4.88 -17.82
N LEU A 365 24.30 3.99 -17.66
CA LEU A 365 24.51 2.68 -17.03
C LEU A 365 25.51 1.82 -17.79
N GLU A 366 25.62 1.98 -19.10
CA GLU A 366 26.60 1.29 -19.94
C GLU A 366 28.04 1.71 -19.57
N ASP A 367 28.28 2.99 -19.36
CA ASP A 367 29.60 3.53 -18.98
C ASP A 367 29.96 3.10 -17.55
N VAL A 368 28.97 3.16 -16.65
CA VAL A 368 29.08 2.64 -15.30
C VAL A 368 29.49 1.16 -15.34
N ARG A 369 28.81 0.34 -16.15
CA ARG A 369 29.11 -1.09 -16.31
C ARG A 369 30.52 -1.34 -16.85
N ALA A 370 30.98 -0.55 -17.82
CA ALA A 370 32.33 -0.64 -18.38
C ALA A 370 33.42 -0.31 -17.35
N SER A 371 33.12 0.58 -16.40
CA SER A 371 34.04 0.96 -15.32
C SER A 371 34.16 -0.07 -14.17
N VAL A 372 33.32 -1.11 -14.13
CA VAL A 372 33.27 -2.07 -13.01
C VAL A 372 34.43 -3.07 -13.08
N THR A 373 35.28 -3.07 -12.06
CA THR A 373 36.41 -4.00 -11.95
C THR A 373 36.01 -5.34 -11.29
N VAL A 374 36.88 -6.35 -11.38
CA VAL A 374 36.70 -7.62 -10.66
C VAL A 374 36.74 -7.41 -9.14
N LEU A 375 37.60 -6.52 -8.65
CA LEU A 375 37.69 -6.17 -7.23
C LEU A 375 36.38 -5.55 -6.71
N ASP A 376 35.74 -4.69 -7.51
CA ASP A 376 34.43 -4.13 -7.17
C ASP A 376 33.38 -5.23 -6.99
N LYS A 377 33.34 -6.20 -7.90
CA LYS A 377 32.40 -7.33 -7.85
C LYS A 377 32.66 -8.21 -6.63
N LEU A 378 33.91 -8.50 -6.31
CA LEU A 378 34.29 -9.29 -5.13
C LEU A 378 33.93 -8.56 -3.83
N ALA A 379 34.27 -7.28 -3.72
CA ALA A 379 33.91 -6.46 -2.56
C ALA A 379 32.39 -6.36 -2.40
N ALA A 380 31.65 -6.18 -3.50
CA ALA A 380 30.19 -6.18 -3.47
C ALA A 380 29.62 -7.54 -3.06
N ALA A 381 30.19 -8.65 -3.54
CA ALA A 381 29.78 -10.01 -3.18
C ALA A 381 30.05 -10.38 -1.72
N LEU A 382 31.09 -9.81 -1.10
CA LEU A 382 31.38 -9.99 0.33
C LEU A 382 30.49 -9.11 1.20
N LEU A 383 30.21 -7.87 0.78
CA LEU A 383 29.55 -6.84 1.58
C LEU A 383 28.08 -6.60 1.21
N TRP A 384 27.46 -7.47 0.40
CA TRP A 384 26.13 -7.27 -0.17
C TRP A 384 25.02 -7.02 0.87
N ARG A 385 25.20 -7.50 2.11
CA ARG A 385 24.22 -7.36 3.20
C ARG A 385 24.26 -5.99 3.88
N TRP A 386 25.28 -5.19 3.60
CA TRP A 386 25.45 -3.89 4.23
C TRP A 386 25.19 -2.78 3.20
N PRO A 387 24.47 -1.72 3.60
CA PRO A 387 24.38 -0.52 2.77
C PRO A 387 25.76 0.12 2.63
N LEU A 388 25.92 1.03 1.67
CA LEU A 388 27.14 1.82 1.51
C LEU A 388 27.23 2.90 2.59
N GLN A 389 26.09 3.48 2.94
CA GLN A 389 25.97 4.55 3.93
C GLN A 389 24.95 4.20 5.03
N PRO A 390 25.08 4.79 6.24
CA PRO A 390 24.07 4.68 7.28
C PRO A 390 22.69 5.09 6.77
N GLN A 391 21.68 4.30 7.13
CA GLN A 391 20.31 4.50 6.69
C GLN A 391 19.52 5.26 7.77
N ASN A 392 18.71 6.23 7.36
CA ASN A 392 17.79 6.94 8.24
C ASN A 392 16.39 6.95 7.60
N ALA A 393 15.42 6.32 8.25
CA ALA A 393 14.09 6.18 7.68
C ALA A 393 13.32 7.51 7.53
N ALA A 394 13.68 8.53 8.33
CA ALA A 394 13.04 9.85 8.27
C ALA A 394 13.56 10.74 7.14
N LYS A 395 14.67 10.36 6.48
CA LYS A 395 15.23 11.12 5.35
C LYS A 395 14.46 10.86 4.05
N PRO A 396 14.46 11.83 3.10
CA PRO A 396 13.93 11.62 1.76
C PRO A 396 14.55 10.39 1.09
N ALA A 397 13.73 9.61 0.41
CA ALA A 397 14.15 8.42 -0.34
C ALA A 397 13.83 8.54 -1.82
N VAL A 398 12.65 9.12 -2.13
CA VAL A 398 12.15 9.25 -3.49
C VAL A 398 11.51 10.62 -3.69
N ILE A 399 11.71 11.19 -4.88
CA ILE A 399 10.93 12.32 -5.39
C ILE A 399 10.14 11.85 -6.59
N LEU A 400 8.84 12.16 -6.61
CA LEU A 400 7.93 11.91 -7.73
C LEU A 400 7.33 13.22 -8.22
N PHE A 401 7.08 13.32 -9.52
CA PHE A 401 6.54 14.55 -10.11
C PHE A 401 5.06 14.38 -10.45
N THR A 402 4.23 15.31 -10.01
CA THR A 402 2.81 15.37 -10.34
C THR A 402 2.54 16.55 -11.26
N SER A 403 1.63 16.38 -12.22
CA SER A 403 1.12 17.50 -13.02
C SER A 403 0.33 18.42 -12.10
N GLY A 404 0.96 19.49 -11.61
CA GLY A 404 0.30 20.47 -10.78
C GLY A 404 -0.91 21.07 -11.51
N SER A 405 -1.89 21.58 -10.77
CA SER A 405 -3.05 22.26 -11.37
C SER A 405 -2.72 23.53 -12.16
N GLU A 406 -1.47 23.98 -12.11
CA GLU A 406 -0.92 25.17 -12.77
C GLU A 406 -0.08 24.81 -14.01
N GLY A 407 -0.02 23.54 -14.40
CA GLY A 407 0.71 23.07 -15.59
C GLY A 407 2.20 22.81 -15.38
N THR A 408 2.82 23.34 -14.32
CA THR A 408 4.20 23.02 -13.92
C THR A 408 4.25 21.84 -12.94
N PRO A 409 5.18 20.88 -13.10
CA PRO A 409 5.27 19.73 -12.20
C PRO A 409 5.67 20.10 -10.77
N LYS A 410 4.93 19.56 -9.78
CA LYS A 410 5.31 19.64 -8.36
C LYS A 410 6.11 18.40 -7.98
N ALA A 411 7.19 18.58 -7.23
CA ALA A 411 7.99 17.49 -6.70
C ALA A 411 7.45 17.04 -5.34
N VAL A 412 6.89 15.84 -5.29
CA VAL A 412 6.40 15.18 -4.07
C VAL A 412 7.57 14.43 -3.42
N VAL A 413 7.95 14.84 -2.20
CA VAL A 413 9.10 14.28 -1.49
C VAL A 413 8.64 13.22 -0.49
N LEU A 414 9.07 11.98 -0.69
CA LEU A 414 8.70 10.82 0.13
C LEU A 414 9.92 10.29 0.90
N SER A 415 9.78 10.15 2.22
CA SER A 415 10.80 9.49 3.04
C SER A 415 10.77 7.97 2.88
N HIS A 416 11.84 7.30 3.31
CA HIS A 416 11.86 5.83 3.42
C HIS A 416 10.70 5.32 4.28
N ARG A 417 10.43 6.00 5.40
CA ARG A 417 9.34 5.68 6.33
C ARG A 417 7.98 5.78 5.65
N ASN A 418 7.75 6.78 4.80
CA ASN A 418 6.47 6.93 4.10
C ASN A 418 6.20 5.76 3.16
N LEU A 419 7.20 5.40 2.35
CA LEU A 419 7.12 4.31 1.38
C LEU A 419 6.96 2.95 2.08
N LEU A 420 7.74 2.69 3.13
CA LEU A 420 7.63 1.46 3.90
C LEU A 420 6.28 1.38 4.63
N ALA A 421 5.80 2.48 5.21
CA ALA A 421 4.48 2.53 5.82
C ALA A 421 3.39 2.17 4.83
N ASN A 422 3.40 2.73 3.61
CA ASN A 422 2.39 2.40 2.61
C ASN A 422 2.44 0.94 2.16
N ALA A 423 3.63 0.39 1.94
CA ALA A 423 3.79 -1.02 1.60
C ALA A 423 3.24 -1.94 2.71
N MET A 424 3.55 -1.65 3.98
CA MET A 424 3.06 -2.46 5.11
C MET A 424 1.57 -2.25 5.40
N GLN A 425 1.04 -1.07 5.11
CA GLN A 425 -0.40 -0.79 5.15
C GLN A 425 -1.16 -1.60 4.09
N ALA A 426 -0.61 -1.72 2.88
CA ALA A 426 -1.17 -2.53 1.82
C ALA A 426 -1.12 -4.04 2.18
N GLU A 427 0.03 -4.56 2.62
CA GLU A 427 0.15 -5.98 3.07
C GLU A 427 -0.83 -6.32 4.20
N ALA A 428 -1.15 -5.35 5.04
CA ALA A 428 -2.15 -5.52 6.11
C ALA A 428 -3.60 -5.60 5.61
N ARG A 429 -3.88 -5.39 4.32
CA ARG A 429 -5.22 -5.39 3.72
C ARG A 429 -5.40 -6.30 2.50
N ILE A 430 -4.35 -6.58 1.73
CA ILE A 430 -4.41 -7.50 0.58
C ILE A 430 -3.63 -8.78 0.86
N THR A 431 -4.17 -9.94 0.46
CA THR A 431 -3.53 -11.24 0.71
C THR A 431 -2.43 -11.52 -0.32
N ILE A 432 -1.19 -11.17 0.03
CA ILE A 432 0.02 -11.45 -0.74
C ILE A 432 1.05 -12.23 0.10
N SER A 433 1.91 -13.00 -0.57
CA SER A 433 2.93 -13.84 0.06
C SER A 433 4.13 -14.09 -0.85
N PRO A 434 5.25 -14.61 -0.34
CA PRO A 434 6.38 -15.02 -1.18
C PRO A 434 6.09 -16.13 -2.20
N ALA A 435 4.92 -16.79 -2.11
CA ALA A 435 4.45 -17.74 -3.12
C ALA A 435 3.79 -17.05 -4.33
N ASP A 436 3.49 -15.75 -4.23
CA ASP A 436 2.87 -14.97 -5.27
C ASP A 436 3.89 -14.40 -6.27
N ILE A 437 3.40 -14.14 -7.48
CA ILE A 437 4.12 -13.43 -8.53
C ILE A 437 3.30 -12.21 -8.91
N LEU A 438 3.88 -11.02 -8.72
CA LEU A 438 3.28 -9.74 -9.08
C LEU A 438 3.80 -9.31 -10.46
N LEU A 439 2.89 -9.19 -11.43
CA LEU A 439 3.18 -8.58 -12.74
C LEU A 439 2.99 -7.07 -12.67
N ASN A 440 4.07 -6.31 -12.76
CA ASN A 440 4.06 -4.86 -12.78
C ASN A 440 4.29 -4.32 -14.19
N VAL A 441 3.20 -3.88 -14.82
CA VAL A 441 3.21 -3.18 -16.11
C VAL A 441 3.15 -1.67 -15.94
N LEU A 442 2.91 -1.18 -14.71
CA LEU A 442 2.71 0.23 -14.44
C LEU A 442 4.03 0.97 -14.30
N PRO A 443 4.19 2.18 -14.87
CA PRO A 443 5.48 2.85 -14.86
C PRO A 443 6.02 3.12 -13.45
N VAL A 444 7.29 2.79 -13.20
CA VAL A 444 7.95 2.99 -11.90
C VAL A 444 8.26 4.46 -11.59
N PHE A 445 8.13 5.38 -12.57
CA PHE A 445 8.16 6.81 -12.30
C PHE A 445 6.82 7.36 -11.78
N HIS A 446 5.78 6.50 -11.72
CA HIS A 446 4.54 6.79 -11.02
C HIS A 446 4.49 6.02 -9.70
N SER A 447 3.93 6.66 -8.65
CA SER A 447 3.81 6.10 -7.30
C SER A 447 3.14 4.71 -7.26
N PHE A 448 2.17 4.44 -8.13
CA PHE A 448 1.48 3.15 -8.17
C PHE A 448 2.38 2.01 -8.67
N GLY A 449 3.13 2.24 -9.76
CA GLY A 449 4.12 1.29 -10.26
C GLY A 449 5.37 1.20 -9.38
N LEU A 450 5.74 2.30 -8.69
CA LEU A 450 6.87 2.34 -7.77
C LEU A 450 6.56 1.66 -6.44
N THR A 451 5.68 2.22 -5.61
CA THR A 451 5.48 1.67 -4.27
C THR A 451 4.72 0.36 -4.33
N GLY A 452 3.57 0.35 -5.00
CA GLY A 452 2.72 -0.81 -5.13
C GLY A 452 3.33 -1.90 -5.99
N GLY A 453 3.76 -1.52 -7.20
CA GLY A 453 4.31 -2.44 -8.19
C GLY A 453 5.76 -2.88 -7.95
N THR A 454 6.54 -2.16 -7.12
CA THR A 454 7.99 -2.44 -6.97
C THR A 454 8.47 -2.52 -5.53
N ILE A 455 8.21 -1.52 -4.68
CA ILE A 455 8.72 -1.52 -3.29
C ILE A 455 8.02 -2.60 -2.46
N LEU A 456 6.69 -2.69 -2.54
CA LEU A 456 5.88 -3.69 -1.86
C LEU A 456 6.40 -5.11 -2.06
N PRO A 457 6.58 -5.63 -3.30
CA PRO A 457 7.12 -6.97 -3.48
C PRO A 457 8.55 -7.13 -2.94
N LEU A 458 9.42 -6.12 -3.12
CA LEU A 458 10.81 -6.17 -2.62
C LEU A 458 10.90 -6.28 -1.10
N VAL A 459 10.03 -5.60 -0.35
CA VAL A 459 10.03 -5.62 1.12
C VAL A 459 9.19 -6.75 1.72
N THR A 460 8.34 -7.42 0.93
CA THR A 460 7.51 -8.54 1.39
C THR A 460 8.02 -9.91 0.95
N GLY A 461 8.85 -9.98 -0.09
CA GLY A 461 9.37 -11.24 -0.66
C GLY A 461 8.53 -11.82 -1.79
N VAL A 462 7.49 -11.11 -2.24
CA VAL A 462 6.69 -11.46 -3.42
C VAL A 462 7.58 -11.33 -4.67
N LYS A 463 7.57 -12.32 -5.55
CA LYS A 463 8.35 -12.26 -6.80
C LYS A 463 7.77 -11.16 -7.70
N LEU A 464 8.62 -10.25 -8.15
CA LEU A 464 8.27 -9.16 -9.06
C LEU A 464 8.64 -9.54 -10.50
N PHE A 465 7.67 -9.47 -11.41
CA PHE A 465 7.90 -9.50 -12.85
C PHE A 465 7.64 -8.11 -13.44
N LEU A 466 8.68 -7.48 -14.00
CA LEU A 466 8.60 -6.17 -14.62
C LEU A 466 8.37 -6.29 -16.12
N TYR A 467 7.47 -5.46 -16.63
CA TYR A 467 7.28 -5.30 -18.07
C TYR A 467 7.43 -3.81 -18.49
N PRO A 468 8.22 -3.50 -19.53
CA PRO A 468 8.66 -2.14 -19.84
C PRO A 468 7.56 -1.10 -20.11
N SER A 469 6.45 -1.49 -20.74
CA SER A 469 5.41 -0.55 -21.17
C SER A 469 4.02 -1.17 -21.03
N PRO A 470 3.07 -0.48 -20.38
CA PRO A 470 1.69 -0.95 -20.29
C PRO A 470 0.96 -0.90 -21.64
N LEU A 471 1.48 -0.17 -22.63
CA LEU A 471 0.81 0.06 -23.91
C LEU A 471 0.93 -1.13 -24.89
N HIS A 472 1.74 -2.14 -24.57
CA HIS A 472 1.89 -3.31 -25.44
C HIS A 472 0.73 -4.30 -25.25
N TYR A 473 -0.49 -3.86 -25.59
CA TYR A 473 -1.74 -4.55 -25.26
C TYR A 473 -1.76 -6.02 -25.70
N LYS A 474 -1.22 -6.34 -26.89
CA LYS A 474 -1.16 -7.71 -27.44
C LYS A 474 -0.12 -8.60 -26.76
N LEU A 475 0.97 -8.03 -26.24
CA LEU A 475 2.10 -8.80 -25.68
C LEU A 475 1.91 -9.12 -24.20
N ILE A 476 1.25 -8.25 -23.45
CA ILE A 476 1.06 -8.41 -22.00
C ILE A 476 0.26 -9.69 -21.66
N PRO A 477 -0.84 -10.04 -22.35
CA PRO A 477 -1.52 -11.31 -22.15
C PRO A 477 -0.61 -12.54 -22.39
N GLU A 478 0.22 -12.51 -23.43
CA GLU A 478 1.19 -13.59 -23.71
C GLU A 478 2.26 -13.70 -22.63
N VAL A 479 2.73 -12.55 -22.12
CA VAL A 479 3.66 -12.48 -20.99
C VAL A 479 3.01 -13.04 -19.73
N ALA A 480 1.75 -12.68 -19.44
CA ALA A 480 1.01 -13.21 -18.30
C ALA A 480 0.86 -14.74 -18.39
N ARG A 481 0.55 -15.28 -19.58
CA ARG A 481 0.48 -16.74 -19.81
C ARG A 481 1.79 -17.45 -19.41
N LYS A 482 2.94 -16.87 -19.78
CA LYS A 482 4.27 -17.44 -19.55
C LYS A 482 4.75 -17.24 -18.11
N ALA A 483 4.64 -16.02 -17.58
CA ALA A 483 5.11 -15.65 -16.25
C ALA A 483 4.20 -16.17 -15.13
N ARG A 484 2.94 -16.51 -15.47
CA ARG A 484 1.89 -17.00 -14.57
C ARG A 484 1.73 -16.14 -13.31
N PRO A 485 1.52 -14.81 -13.43
CA PRO A 485 1.35 -13.96 -12.27
C PRO A 485 0.10 -14.34 -11.50
N THR A 486 0.16 -14.23 -10.18
CA THR A 486 -1.00 -14.40 -9.29
C THR A 486 -1.64 -13.08 -8.92
N VAL A 487 -0.89 -11.98 -9.03
CA VAL A 487 -1.34 -10.62 -8.73
C VAL A 487 -0.88 -9.68 -9.85
N MET A 488 -1.71 -8.71 -10.20
CA MET A 488 -1.35 -7.66 -11.16
C MET A 488 -1.90 -6.32 -10.69
N PHE A 489 -1.17 -5.24 -10.96
CA PHE A 489 -1.63 -3.87 -10.72
C PHE A 489 -1.92 -3.20 -12.07
N GLY A 490 -3.01 -2.45 -12.17
CA GLY A 490 -3.46 -1.89 -13.44
C GLY A 490 -4.42 -0.71 -13.29
N THR A 491 -4.78 -0.11 -14.42
CA THR A 491 -5.90 0.84 -14.53
C THR A 491 -6.99 0.21 -15.41
N ASP A 492 -8.21 0.71 -15.34
CA ASP A 492 -9.32 0.19 -16.15
C ASP A 492 -8.99 0.20 -17.65
N THR A 493 -8.46 1.32 -18.14
CA THR A 493 -8.07 1.52 -19.53
C THR A 493 -7.12 0.43 -20.02
N PHE A 494 -6.10 0.11 -19.23
CA PHE A 494 -5.14 -0.93 -19.61
C PHE A 494 -5.76 -2.32 -19.53
N LEU A 495 -6.51 -2.62 -18.47
CA LEU A 495 -7.15 -3.91 -18.25
C LEU A 495 -8.17 -4.23 -19.36
N ALA A 496 -9.02 -3.27 -19.72
CA ALA A 496 -9.99 -3.42 -20.80
C ALA A 496 -9.30 -3.74 -22.14
N ASN A 497 -8.21 -3.01 -22.46
CA ASN A 497 -7.46 -3.26 -23.70
C ASN A 497 -6.73 -4.60 -23.69
N TYR A 498 -6.16 -5.03 -22.56
CA TYR A 498 -5.58 -6.37 -22.44
C TYR A 498 -6.63 -7.45 -22.67
N ALA A 499 -7.79 -7.32 -22.03
CA ALA A 499 -8.88 -8.27 -22.15
C ALA A 499 -9.36 -8.42 -23.60
N ARG A 500 -9.46 -7.31 -24.36
CA ARG A 500 -9.85 -7.31 -25.78
C ARG A 500 -8.89 -8.13 -26.66
N THR A 501 -7.59 -8.08 -26.37
CA THR A 501 -6.56 -8.79 -27.16
C THR A 501 -6.17 -10.17 -26.61
N ALA A 502 -6.54 -10.46 -25.36
CA ALA A 502 -6.18 -11.71 -24.71
C ALA A 502 -6.90 -12.90 -25.34
N LYS A 503 -6.21 -14.03 -25.36
CA LYS A 503 -6.76 -15.36 -25.63
C LYS A 503 -7.19 -16.01 -24.32
N ASP A 504 -8.04 -17.02 -24.43
CA ASP A 504 -8.47 -17.78 -23.26
C ASP A 504 -7.26 -18.44 -22.59
N GLY A 505 -7.23 -18.34 -21.26
CA GLY A 505 -6.13 -18.82 -20.43
C GLY A 505 -4.96 -17.86 -20.22
N ASP A 506 -4.85 -16.73 -20.94
CA ASP A 506 -3.72 -15.79 -20.77
C ASP A 506 -3.57 -15.28 -19.34
N PHE A 507 -4.70 -15.05 -18.66
CA PHE A 507 -4.76 -14.55 -17.29
C PHE A 507 -5.19 -15.61 -16.26
N SER A 508 -5.18 -16.90 -16.62
CA SER A 508 -5.69 -18.01 -15.80
C SER A 508 -4.99 -18.22 -14.44
N SER A 509 -3.80 -17.66 -14.24
CA SER A 509 -3.09 -17.73 -12.97
C SER A 509 -3.44 -16.60 -12.00
N LEU A 510 -4.08 -15.53 -12.47
CA LEU A 510 -4.40 -14.37 -11.65
C LEU A 510 -5.46 -14.73 -10.61
N ARG A 511 -5.17 -14.41 -9.35
CA ARG A 511 -6.13 -14.47 -8.24
C ARG A 511 -6.93 -13.19 -8.15
N PHE A 512 -6.23 -12.05 -8.22
CA PHE A 512 -6.84 -10.73 -8.20
C PHE A 512 -5.95 -9.68 -8.85
N ILE A 513 -6.57 -8.56 -9.19
CA ILE A 513 -5.93 -7.38 -9.75
C ILE A 513 -6.25 -6.19 -8.86
N VAL A 514 -5.24 -5.42 -8.45
CA VAL A 514 -5.47 -4.12 -7.80
C VAL A 514 -5.58 -3.07 -8.90
N ALA A 515 -6.78 -2.55 -9.09
CA ALA A 515 -7.04 -1.49 -10.06
C ALA A 515 -7.14 -0.13 -9.34
N GLY A 516 -6.59 0.91 -9.95
CA GLY A 516 -6.65 2.26 -9.39
C GLY A 516 -6.32 3.33 -10.43
N ALA A 517 -6.11 4.55 -9.94
CA ALA A 517 -5.86 5.76 -10.73
C ALA A 517 -7.05 6.28 -11.58
N GLU A 518 -8.05 5.44 -11.83
CA GLU A 518 -9.36 5.73 -12.45
C GLU A 518 -10.42 4.74 -11.93
N ALA A 519 -11.69 5.06 -12.15
CA ALA A 519 -12.79 4.15 -11.82
C ALA A 519 -12.82 2.96 -12.78
N VAL A 520 -13.10 1.77 -12.26
CA VAL A 520 -13.19 0.54 -13.05
C VAL A 520 -14.60 0.36 -13.59
N LYS A 521 -14.71 0.19 -14.91
CA LYS A 521 -15.99 -0.01 -15.59
C LYS A 521 -16.60 -1.36 -15.17
N PRO A 522 -17.93 -1.45 -14.97
CA PRO A 522 -18.61 -2.71 -14.67
C PRO A 522 -18.30 -3.81 -15.69
N GLU A 523 -18.18 -3.45 -16.96
CA GLU A 523 -17.82 -4.37 -18.04
C GLU A 523 -16.43 -4.99 -17.83
N THR A 524 -15.42 -4.17 -17.56
CA THR A 524 -14.06 -4.66 -17.28
C THR A 524 -14.06 -5.66 -16.11
N ARG A 525 -14.81 -5.37 -15.03
CA ARG A 525 -14.97 -6.30 -13.91
C ARG A 525 -15.61 -7.61 -14.34
N ARG A 526 -16.70 -7.53 -15.09
CA ARG A 526 -17.45 -8.70 -15.57
C ARG A 526 -16.55 -9.60 -16.41
N VAL A 527 -15.84 -9.03 -17.39
CA VAL A 527 -14.93 -9.78 -18.27
C VAL A 527 -13.84 -10.49 -17.46
N TYR A 528 -13.16 -9.80 -16.53
CA TYR A 528 -12.11 -10.44 -15.74
C TYR A 528 -12.63 -11.54 -14.81
N ARG A 529 -13.80 -11.33 -14.20
CA ARG A 529 -14.44 -12.32 -13.33
C ARG A 529 -14.92 -13.55 -14.11
N GLU A 530 -15.63 -13.36 -15.20
CA GLU A 530 -16.29 -14.44 -15.94
C GLU A 530 -15.33 -15.17 -16.88
N ARG A 531 -14.48 -14.43 -17.61
CA ARG A 531 -13.57 -15.01 -18.61
C ARG A 531 -12.25 -15.48 -18.01
N PHE A 532 -11.69 -14.72 -17.08
CA PHE A 532 -10.35 -14.98 -16.52
C PHE A 532 -10.37 -15.51 -15.09
N GLN A 533 -11.54 -15.57 -14.44
CA GLN A 533 -11.69 -16.02 -13.04
C GLN A 533 -10.82 -15.22 -12.05
N ALA A 534 -10.59 -13.94 -12.37
CA ALA A 534 -9.78 -13.04 -11.56
C ALA A 534 -10.63 -11.87 -11.05
N GLU A 535 -10.55 -11.57 -9.75
CA GLU A 535 -11.28 -10.44 -9.17
C GLU A 535 -10.51 -9.13 -9.33
N ILE A 536 -11.20 -8.08 -9.77
CA ILE A 536 -10.64 -6.71 -9.76
C ILE A 536 -11.05 -6.02 -8.46
N ILE A 537 -10.07 -5.67 -7.64
CA ILE A 537 -10.26 -4.90 -6.41
C ILE A 537 -9.78 -3.46 -6.63
N GLU A 538 -10.69 -2.51 -6.41
CA GLU A 538 -10.38 -1.07 -6.55
C GLU A 538 -9.61 -0.53 -5.35
N GLY A 539 -8.62 0.32 -5.62
CA GLY A 539 -7.92 1.13 -4.65
C GLY A 539 -7.91 2.60 -5.03
N PHE A 540 -7.96 3.45 -4.00
CA PHE A 540 -7.79 4.89 -4.13
C PHE A 540 -6.45 5.31 -3.55
N GLY A 541 -5.81 6.27 -4.22
CA GLY A 541 -4.52 6.78 -3.81
C GLY A 541 -4.10 8.00 -4.59
N LEU A 542 -3.05 8.63 -4.08
CA LEU A 542 -2.42 9.83 -4.61
C LEU A 542 -0.94 9.78 -4.28
N THR A 543 -0.10 10.44 -5.07
CA THR A 543 1.36 10.36 -4.94
C THR A 543 1.84 10.80 -3.55
N GLU A 544 1.15 11.78 -3.00
CA GLU A 544 1.31 12.40 -1.70
C GLU A 544 1.04 11.45 -0.52
N ALA A 545 0.43 10.28 -0.76
CA ALA A 545 0.16 9.24 0.23
C ALA A 545 0.87 7.90 -0.10
N ALA A 546 1.84 7.95 -1.01
CA ALA A 546 2.81 6.89 -1.31
C ALA A 546 2.37 5.51 -1.85
N PRO A 547 1.30 5.27 -2.65
CA PRO A 547 0.14 6.11 -2.94
C PRO A 547 -1.16 5.68 -2.26
N VAL A 548 -1.27 4.44 -1.77
CA VAL A 548 -2.57 3.83 -1.46
C VAL A 548 -3.15 4.43 -0.18
N VAL A 549 -4.41 4.84 -0.23
CA VAL A 549 -5.15 5.42 0.91
C VAL A 549 -6.26 4.48 1.38
N ALA A 550 -6.97 3.87 0.42
CA ALA A 550 -8.03 2.92 0.66
C ALA A 550 -7.98 1.83 -0.40
N VAL A 551 -8.39 0.61 -0.03
CA VAL A 551 -8.44 -0.51 -0.97
C VAL A 551 -9.58 -1.46 -0.62
N ASN A 552 -10.25 -1.96 -1.66
CA ASN A 552 -11.15 -3.11 -1.57
C ASN A 552 -10.35 -4.39 -1.32
N THR A 553 -11.05 -5.43 -0.92
CA THR A 553 -10.50 -6.77 -0.77
C THR A 553 -11.28 -7.74 -1.64
N ALA A 554 -10.69 -8.87 -2.00
CA ALA A 554 -11.33 -9.84 -2.89
C ALA A 554 -12.57 -10.48 -2.23
N ILE A 555 -12.58 -10.59 -0.90
CA ILE A 555 -13.64 -11.26 -0.14
C ILE A 555 -14.63 -10.26 0.48
N HIS A 556 -14.16 -9.08 0.88
CA HIS A 556 -14.95 -8.06 1.60
C HIS A 556 -14.99 -6.72 0.85
N GLY A 557 -14.90 -6.75 -0.49
CA GLY A 557 -15.00 -5.57 -1.35
C GLY A 557 -16.45 -5.18 -1.65
N ARG A 558 -16.63 -3.95 -2.14
CA ARG A 558 -17.91 -3.46 -2.67
C ARG A 558 -17.68 -2.75 -4.00
N ASP A 559 -18.34 -3.23 -5.05
CA ASP A 559 -18.30 -2.60 -6.37
C ASP A 559 -18.79 -1.13 -6.29
N GLY A 560 -18.14 -0.24 -7.04
CA GLY A 560 -18.42 1.21 -7.01
C GLY A 560 -17.86 1.93 -5.77
N THR A 561 -17.03 1.25 -4.97
CA THR A 561 -16.28 1.85 -3.86
C THR A 561 -14.80 1.60 -4.06
N VAL A 562 -13.95 2.37 -3.38
CA VAL A 562 -12.50 2.18 -3.35
C VAL A 562 -12.05 1.45 -2.08
N GLY A 563 -12.99 0.78 -1.42
CA GLY A 563 -12.77 0.05 -0.18
C GLY A 563 -12.67 0.94 1.05
N ARG A 564 -11.94 0.44 2.04
CA ARG A 564 -11.82 1.07 3.37
C ARG A 564 -10.42 1.63 3.57
N LEU A 565 -10.35 2.65 4.43
CA LEU A 565 -9.11 3.34 4.76
C LEU A 565 -8.03 2.36 5.27
N LEU A 566 -6.79 2.55 4.83
CA LEU A 566 -5.65 1.72 5.24
C LEU A 566 -5.35 1.87 6.75
N PRO A 567 -4.74 0.86 7.39
CA PRO A 567 -4.42 0.92 8.81
C PRO A 567 -3.50 2.10 9.17
N GLY A 568 -3.71 2.73 10.33
CA GLY A 568 -2.90 3.87 10.79
C GLY A 568 -3.16 5.19 10.07
N MET A 569 -4.03 5.22 9.05
CA MET A 569 -4.55 6.44 8.46
C MET A 569 -5.73 6.99 9.28
N ARG A 570 -5.94 8.30 9.16
CA ARG A 570 -7.12 9.02 9.62
C ARG A 570 -7.64 9.87 8.48
N MET A 571 -8.95 10.08 8.48
CA MET A 571 -9.60 10.99 7.55
C MET A 571 -10.46 12.00 8.29
N LYS A 572 -10.65 13.16 7.67
CA LYS A 572 -11.60 14.19 8.06
C LYS A 572 -12.34 14.60 6.79
N LEU A 573 -13.66 14.66 6.85
CA LEU A 573 -14.49 15.18 5.77
C LEU A 573 -14.92 16.61 6.08
N GLU A 574 -14.50 17.55 5.26
CA GLU A 574 -15.00 18.93 5.33
C GLU A 574 -16.25 19.08 4.46
N PRO A 575 -17.37 19.61 5.01
CA PRO A 575 -18.58 19.83 4.22
C PRO A 575 -18.29 20.71 2.99
N VAL A 576 -18.91 20.36 1.86
CA VAL A 576 -18.82 21.14 0.63
C VAL A 576 -20.21 21.68 0.31
N GLU A 577 -20.32 23.00 0.14
CA GLU A 577 -21.57 23.66 -0.20
C GLU A 577 -22.16 23.06 -1.49
N GLY A 578 -23.46 22.76 -1.49
CA GLY A 578 -24.15 22.16 -2.62
C GLY A 578 -23.97 20.64 -2.78
N ILE A 579 -23.23 19.97 -1.89
CA ILE A 579 -23.04 18.51 -1.93
C ILE A 579 -23.47 17.89 -0.60
N SER A 580 -24.62 17.22 -0.58
CA SER A 580 -25.10 16.48 0.60
C SER A 580 -24.50 15.07 0.69
N GLY A 581 -24.13 14.63 1.89
CA GLY A 581 -23.67 13.25 2.13
C GLY A 581 -22.27 12.91 1.63
N ALA A 582 -21.51 13.92 1.21
CA ALA A 582 -20.09 13.81 0.85
C ALA A 582 -19.34 15.04 1.35
N GLY A 583 -18.01 14.93 1.46
CA GLY A 583 -17.16 16.03 1.90
C GLY A 583 -15.78 15.97 1.24
N ARG A 584 -15.06 17.09 1.33
CA ARG A 584 -13.67 17.22 0.90
C ARG A 584 -12.80 16.37 1.82
N LEU A 585 -12.00 15.49 1.24
CA LEU A 585 -11.20 14.53 1.97
C LEU A 585 -9.87 15.13 2.42
N LEU A 586 -9.68 15.17 3.74
CA LEU A 586 -8.39 15.45 4.36
C LEU A 586 -7.84 14.19 5.02
N LEU A 587 -6.54 13.97 4.88
CA LEU A 587 -5.85 12.76 5.35
C LEU A 587 -4.74 13.07 6.34
N LYS A 588 -4.50 12.11 7.24
CA LYS A 588 -3.33 12.08 8.12
C LYS A 588 -2.85 10.65 8.29
N GLY A 589 -1.56 10.41 8.16
CA GLY A 589 -0.99 9.08 8.40
C GLY A 589 0.51 8.98 8.12
N PRO A 590 1.13 7.83 8.43
CA PRO A 590 2.57 7.64 8.34
C PRO A 590 3.10 7.60 6.90
N ASN A 591 2.24 7.36 5.92
CA ASN A 591 2.56 7.30 4.48
C ASN A 591 2.39 8.65 3.75
N LEU A 592 1.95 9.71 4.44
CA LEU A 592 1.91 11.04 3.82
C LEU A 592 3.31 11.56 3.57
N MET A 593 3.48 12.23 2.43
CA MET A 593 4.73 12.85 2.01
C MET A 593 5.29 13.81 3.05
N MET A 594 6.58 14.12 2.90
CA MET A 594 7.23 15.13 3.70
C MET A 594 6.74 16.53 3.34
N GLY A 595 6.45 16.75 2.05
CA GLY A 595 6.07 18.05 1.51
C GLY A 595 6.29 18.14 0.00
N TYR A 596 6.10 19.33 -0.54
CA TYR A 596 6.36 19.64 -1.95
C TYR A 596 7.65 20.46 -2.12
N MET A 597 8.30 20.31 -3.27
CA MET A 597 9.11 21.37 -3.87
C MET A 597 8.37 21.90 -5.10
N THR A 598 8.40 23.21 -5.31
CA THR A 598 7.66 23.89 -6.38
C THR A 598 8.60 24.75 -7.21
N SER A 599 8.20 25.08 -8.44
CA SER A 599 9.06 25.82 -9.37
C SER A 599 9.41 27.24 -8.90
N ASP A 600 8.56 27.86 -8.07
CA ASP A 600 8.79 29.16 -7.45
C ASP A 600 9.73 29.09 -6.23
N ARG A 601 9.90 27.90 -5.65
CA ARG A 601 10.88 27.63 -4.59
C ARG A 601 11.65 26.33 -4.86
N PRO A 602 12.50 26.30 -5.91
CA PRO A 602 13.27 25.11 -6.27
C PRO A 602 14.14 24.63 -5.10
N GLY A 603 14.21 23.32 -4.89
CA GLY A 603 15.02 22.70 -3.82
C GLY A 603 14.50 22.93 -2.39
N GLU A 604 13.55 23.85 -2.17
CA GLU A 604 12.97 24.14 -0.85
C GLU A 604 11.78 23.22 -0.57
N LEU A 605 11.92 22.36 0.45
CA LEU A 605 10.82 21.51 0.90
C LEU A 605 9.80 22.30 1.72
N GLN A 606 8.58 22.38 1.22
CA GLN A 606 7.42 22.95 1.89
C GLN A 606 6.63 21.85 2.62
N PRO A 607 6.72 21.75 3.96
CA PRO A 607 6.12 20.67 4.71
C PRO A 607 4.59 20.75 4.78
N LEU A 608 3.96 19.66 5.20
CA LEU A 608 2.51 19.59 5.42
C LEU A 608 2.09 20.24 6.75
N ASP A 609 0.99 20.99 6.73
CA ASP A 609 0.36 21.59 7.91
C ASP A 609 -0.61 20.61 8.64
N GLY A 610 -0.09 19.42 8.95
CA GLY A 610 -0.78 18.41 9.76
C GLY A 610 -1.80 17.53 9.02
N TRP A 611 -2.78 18.12 8.33
CA TRP A 611 -3.72 17.40 7.46
C TRP A 611 -3.41 17.68 5.99
N HIS A 612 -3.38 16.63 5.17
CA HIS A 612 -3.22 16.77 3.73
C HIS A 612 -4.58 16.76 3.04
N ASP A 613 -4.93 17.86 2.41
CA ASP A 613 -6.11 17.97 1.56
C ASP A 613 -5.85 17.31 0.20
N THR A 614 -6.62 16.29 -0.14
CA THR A 614 -6.43 15.53 -1.39
C THR A 614 -7.03 16.24 -2.60
N GLY A 615 -7.92 17.22 -2.38
CA GLY A 615 -8.74 17.83 -3.42
C GLY A 615 -9.84 16.92 -3.98
N ASP A 616 -10.05 15.74 -3.39
CA ASP A 616 -11.13 14.81 -3.76
C ASP A 616 -12.34 14.97 -2.83
N ILE A 617 -13.52 14.76 -3.40
CA ILE A 617 -14.81 14.74 -2.68
C ILE A 617 -15.27 13.30 -2.59
N VAL A 618 -15.55 12.83 -1.36
CA VAL A 618 -15.90 11.44 -1.09
C VAL A 618 -17.12 11.34 -0.21
N SER A 619 -17.89 10.27 -0.39
CA SER A 619 -18.89 9.84 0.59
C SER A 619 -18.40 8.56 1.26
N VAL A 620 -18.73 8.39 2.54
CA VAL A 620 -18.39 7.19 3.30
C VAL A 620 -19.66 6.57 3.85
N ASP A 621 -19.85 5.28 3.63
CA ASP A 621 -21.03 4.58 4.12
C ASP A 621 -20.87 4.08 5.57
N ARG A 622 -21.93 3.49 6.10
CA ARG A 622 -21.97 3.01 7.50
C ARG A 622 -20.93 1.92 7.79
N GLU A 623 -20.49 1.18 6.78
CA GLU A 623 -19.46 0.14 6.92
C GLU A 623 -18.04 0.67 6.70
N GLY A 624 -17.90 1.96 6.36
CA GLY A 624 -16.63 2.64 6.17
C GLY A 624 -16.09 2.52 4.74
N PHE A 625 -16.88 2.05 3.78
CA PHE A 625 -16.47 2.04 2.38
C PHE A 625 -16.56 3.45 1.81
N ILE A 626 -15.52 3.82 1.07
CA ILE A 626 -15.34 5.14 0.49
C ILE A 626 -15.77 5.08 -0.98
N THR A 627 -16.61 6.02 -1.40
CA THR A 627 -16.94 6.24 -2.81
C THR A 627 -16.43 7.60 -3.23
N ILE A 628 -15.64 7.63 -4.30
CA ILE A 628 -15.14 8.87 -4.90
C ILE A 628 -16.28 9.52 -5.68
N ARG A 629 -16.64 10.76 -5.33
CA ARG A 629 -17.69 11.53 -6.03
C ARG A 629 -17.12 12.43 -7.12
N GLY A 630 -15.84 12.76 -7.03
CA GLY A 630 -15.10 13.53 -8.03
C GLY A 630 -13.98 14.33 -7.38
N ARG A 631 -13.26 15.11 -8.18
CA ARG A 631 -12.32 16.12 -7.67
C ARG A 631 -13.04 17.45 -7.50
N ALA A 632 -12.73 18.20 -6.45
CA ALA A 632 -13.36 19.50 -6.19
C ALA A 632 -13.24 20.46 -7.40
N LYS A 633 -12.11 20.44 -8.11
CA LYS A 633 -11.90 21.22 -9.35
C LYS A 633 -12.62 20.67 -10.60
N ARG A 634 -13.27 19.51 -10.49
CA ARG A 634 -14.01 18.79 -11.55
C ARG A 634 -15.51 18.75 -11.25
N PHE A 635 -16.00 19.74 -10.51
CA PHE A 635 -17.43 20.02 -10.38
C PHE A 635 -17.75 21.29 -11.17
N ALA A 636 -18.83 21.24 -11.95
CA ALA A 636 -19.42 22.45 -12.53
C ALA A 636 -20.39 23.07 -11.50
N LYS A 637 -20.31 24.38 -11.32
CA LYS A 637 -21.27 25.14 -10.51
C LYS A 637 -22.33 25.74 -11.44
N ILE A 638 -23.48 25.08 -11.53
CA ILE A 638 -24.55 25.44 -12.46
C ILE A 638 -25.77 25.86 -11.65
N ALA A 639 -26.14 27.14 -11.77
CA ALA A 639 -27.27 27.72 -11.04
C ALA A 639 -27.20 27.50 -9.51
N GLY A 640 -25.99 27.43 -8.94
CA GLY A 640 -25.77 27.20 -7.51
C GLY A 640 -25.64 25.73 -7.10
N GLU A 641 -25.93 24.77 -7.99
CA GLU A 641 -25.73 23.34 -7.75
C GLU A 641 -24.36 22.85 -8.25
N MET A 642 -23.76 21.92 -7.51
CA MET A 642 -22.47 21.34 -7.84
C MET A 642 -22.65 20.00 -8.57
N VAL A 643 -22.39 19.99 -9.87
CA VAL A 643 -22.50 18.80 -10.71
C VAL A 643 -21.12 18.17 -10.93
N SER A 644 -20.95 16.90 -10.53
CA SER A 644 -19.72 16.15 -10.79
C SER A 644 -19.58 15.85 -12.28
N LEU A 645 -18.57 16.43 -12.93
CA LEU A 645 -18.30 16.16 -14.34
C LEU A 645 -17.94 14.69 -14.59
N GLY A 646 -17.27 14.04 -13.63
CA GLY A 646 -16.94 12.62 -13.69
C GLY A 646 -18.17 11.70 -13.62
N ALA A 647 -19.19 12.08 -12.86
CA ALA A 647 -20.46 11.33 -12.83
C ALA A 647 -21.18 11.40 -14.18
N VAL A 648 -21.12 12.56 -14.84
CA VAL A 648 -21.66 12.74 -16.19
C VAL A 648 -20.87 11.93 -17.21
N GLU A 649 -19.55 11.88 -17.11
CA GLU A 649 -18.70 11.01 -17.95
C GLU A 649 -19.11 9.54 -17.83
N MET A 650 -19.32 9.04 -16.61
CA MET A 650 -19.77 7.67 -16.38
C MET A 650 -21.15 7.39 -16.97
N LEU A 651 -22.08 8.35 -16.86
CA LEU A 651 -23.41 8.25 -17.45
C LEU A 651 -23.33 8.15 -18.98
N VAL A 652 -22.62 9.09 -19.62
CA VAL A 652 -22.42 9.12 -21.08
C VAL A 652 -21.73 7.85 -21.56
N GLN A 653 -20.69 7.43 -20.85
CA GLN A 653 -19.95 6.21 -21.19
C GLN A 653 -20.85 4.97 -21.12
N SER A 654 -21.86 4.95 -20.26
CA SER A 654 -22.81 3.82 -20.19
C SER A 654 -23.78 3.79 -21.37
N LEU A 655 -24.05 4.93 -22.01
CA LEU A 655 -24.87 5.02 -23.21
C LEU A 655 -24.06 4.62 -24.46
N TRP A 656 -22.85 5.16 -24.60
CA TRP A 656 -21.95 4.87 -25.73
C TRP A 656 -20.64 4.22 -25.22
N PRO A 657 -20.65 2.91 -24.89
CA PRO A 657 -19.55 2.24 -24.20
C PRO A 657 -18.26 2.05 -25.02
N GLU A 658 -18.38 1.97 -26.34
CA GLU A 658 -17.24 1.77 -27.24
C GLU A 658 -16.51 3.08 -27.59
N GLU A 659 -17.09 4.21 -27.22
CA GLU A 659 -16.61 5.54 -27.56
C GLU A 659 -15.86 6.19 -26.40
N HIS A 660 -15.01 7.17 -26.72
CA HIS A 660 -14.28 7.98 -25.76
C HIS A 660 -15.04 9.26 -25.47
N HIS A 661 -15.17 9.60 -24.18
CA HIS A 661 -15.93 10.76 -23.72
C HIS A 661 -15.11 11.56 -22.71
N ALA A 662 -15.26 12.88 -22.78
CA ALA A 662 -14.76 13.80 -21.79
C ALA A 662 -15.79 14.90 -21.55
N VAL A 663 -16.04 15.22 -20.30
CA VAL A 663 -17.02 16.25 -19.93
C VAL A 663 -16.28 17.42 -19.31
N VAL A 664 -16.55 18.62 -19.79
CA VAL A 664 -15.92 19.86 -19.33
C VAL A 664 -16.96 20.91 -18.96
N ALA A 665 -16.61 21.76 -18.00
CA ALA A 665 -17.40 22.93 -17.66
C ALA A 665 -16.89 24.14 -18.44
N VAL A 666 -17.80 24.89 -19.06
CA VAL A 666 -17.51 26.15 -19.75
C VAL A 666 -18.37 27.28 -19.16
N PRO A 667 -17.94 28.55 -19.25
CA PRO A 667 -18.72 29.67 -18.73
C PRO A 667 -20.10 29.78 -19.38
N ASP A 668 -21.11 30.12 -18.59
CA ASP A 668 -22.47 30.41 -19.03
C ASP A 668 -22.99 31.70 -18.36
N LYS A 669 -23.48 32.65 -19.17
CA LYS A 669 -23.89 33.97 -18.67
C LYS A 669 -25.08 33.92 -17.70
N ARG A 670 -25.94 32.91 -17.77
CA ARG A 670 -27.17 32.81 -16.97
C ARG A 670 -27.00 31.89 -15.78
N ARG A 671 -26.25 30.80 -15.94
CA ARG A 671 -26.11 29.73 -14.94
C ARG A 671 -24.75 29.72 -14.24
N GLY A 672 -23.85 30.62 -14.61
CA GLY A 672 -22.46 30.64 -14.16
C GLY A 672 -21.60 29.72 -15.03
N GLU A 673 -21.91 28.42 -15.01
CA GLU A 673 -21.30 27.42 -15.89
C GLU A 673 -22.35 26.58 -16.60
N ARG A 674 -21.95 25.90 -17.67
CA ARG A 674 -22.71 24.81 -18.30
C ARG A 674 -21.78 23.65 -18.67
N ILE A 675 -22.38 22.48 -18.83
CA ILE A 675 -21.66 21.24 -19.13
C ILE A 675 -21.64 21.00 -20.64
N VAL A 676 -20.46 20.69 -21.14
CA VAL A 676 -20.23 20.29 -22.54
C VAL A 676 -19.67 18.88 -22.54
N LEU A 677 -20.28 18.02 -23.36
CA LEU A 677 -19.73 16.71 -23.69
C LEU A 677 -18.82 16.85 -24.91
N VAL A 678 -17.59 16.36 -24.80
CA VAL A 678 -16.67 16.12 -25.92
C VAL A 678 -16.61 14.61 -26.15
N THR A 679 -16.87 14.13 -27.36
CA THR A 679 -17.05 12.70 -27.63
C THR A 679 -16.53 12.28 -29.00
N THR A 680 -16.06 11.03 -29.10
CA THR A 680 -15.77 10.35 -30.38
C THR A 680 -16.99 9.68 -31.01
N ALA A 681 -18.13 9.67 -30.30
CA ALA A 681 -19.39 9.18 -30.84
C ALA A 681 -19.94 10.15 -31.90
N ASP A 682 -19.71 9.83 -33.18
CA ASP A 682 -20.14 10.66 -34.32
C ASP A 682 -21.66 10.80 -34.42
N ASP A 683 -22.42 9.81 -33.96
CA ASP A 683 -23.87 9.78 -33.94
C ASP A 683 -24.48 10.29 -32.62
N ALA A 684 -23.66 10.76 -31.68
CA ALA A 684 -24.15 11.24 -30.38
C ALA A 684 -25.26 12.30 -30.53
N ASP A 685 -26.39 12.03 -29.89
CA ASP A 685 -27.60 12.85 -29.90
C ASP A 685 -27.95 13.34 -28.49
N PRO A 686 -28.11 14.67 -28.27
CA PRO A 686 -28.51 15.22 -26.98
C PRO A 686 -29.86 14.69 -26.46
N ASP A 687 -30.82 14.38 -27.33
CA ASP A 687 -32.14 13.90 -26.92
C ASP A 687 -32.07 12.43 -26.44
N GLU A 688 -31.30 11.59 -27.13
CA GLU A 688 -30.97 10.24 -26.66
C GLU A 688 -30.29 10.28 -25.28
N LEU A 689 -29.27 11.13 -25.12
CA LEU A 689 -28.54 11.26 -23.86
C LEU A 689 -29.45 11.72 -22.72
N ARG A 690 -30.38 12.65 -22.99
CA ARG A 690 -31.37 13.11 -22.00
C ARG A 690 -32.35 12.01 -21.62
N LYS A 691 -32.85 11.26 -22.59
CA LYS A 691 -33.76 10.12 -22.34
C LYS A 691 -33.06 9.07 -21.48
N PHE A 692 -31.83 8.72 -21.82
CA PHE A 692 -31.02 7.77 -21.06
C PHE A 692 -30.71 8.28 -19.65
N GLY A 693 -30.31 9.54 -19.51
CA GLY A 693 -30.05 10.18 -18.22
C GLY A 693 -31.24 10.11 -17.28
N ARG A 694 -32.45 10.41 -17.77
CA ARG A 694 -33.69 10.27 -16.98
C ARG A 694 -33.97 8.83 -16.55
N GLN A 695 -33.73 7.86 -17.44
CA GLN A 695 -33.87 6.44 -17.10
C GLN A 695 -32.86 6.00 -16.04
N ALA A 696 -31.65 6.55 -16.06
CA ALA A 696 -30.60 6.33 -15.07
C ALA A 696 -30.79 7.15 -13.77
N GLY A 697 -31.85 7.95 -13.66
CA GLY A 697 -32.13 8.78 -12.49
C GLY A 697 -31.23 10.01 -12.33
N ALA A 698 -30.56 10.46 -13.40
CA ALA A 698 -29.77 11.68 -13.40
C ALA A 698 -30.68 12.92 -13.39
N ALA A 699 -30.28 13.97 -12.66
CA ALA A 699 -30.99 15.24 -12.70
C ALA A 699 -30.83 15.90 -14.09
N ASP A 700 -31.86 16.61 -14.56
CA ASP A 700 -31.84 17.27 -15.88
C ASP A 700 -30.65 18.25 -16.04
N LEU A 701 -30.18 18.84 -14.93
CA LEU A 701 -28.99 19.71 -14.87
C LEU A 701 -27.68 18.97 -15.18
N MET A 702 -27.62 17.66 -14.89
CA MET A 702 -26.41 16.84 -15.09
C MET A 702 -26.22 16.44 -16.54
N VAL A 703 -27.28 16.44 -17.34
CA VAL A 703 -27.24 15.96 -18.73
C VAL A 703 -26.71 17.09 -19.63
N PRO A 704 -25.57 16.90 -20.32
CA PRO A 704 -25.04 17.87 -21.28
C PRO A 704 -26.05 18.10 -22.42
N ASN A 705 -26.27 19.37 -22.77
CA ASN A 705 -27.03 19.75 -23.97
C ASN A 705 -26.11 20.07 -25.15
N ASP A 706 -24.90 20.52 -24.85
CA ASP A 706 -23.89 20.84 -25.85
C ASP A 706 -22.99 19.62 -26.03
N ILE A 707 -22.96 19.07 -27.24
CA ILE A 707 -22.12 17.94 -27.64
C ILE A 707 -21.14 18.41 -28.72
N VAL A 708 -19.84 18.23 -28.48
CA VAL A 708 -18.74 18.50 -29.40
C VAL A 708 -18.16 17.17 -29.86
N LYS A 709 -18.35 16.85 -31.14
CA LYS A 709 -17.88 15.61 -31.75
C LYS A 709 -16.46 15.79 -32.28
N VAL A 710 -15.57 14.85 -31.98
CA VAL A 710 -14.13 14.90 -32.29
C VAL A 710 -13.64 13.52 -32.70
N GLU A 711 -12.63 13.44 -33.59
CA GLU A 711 -12.02 12.16 -33.95
C GLU A 711 -11.23 11.52 -32.79
N GLU A 712 -10.56 12.37 -31.99
CA GLU A 712 -9.78 11.93 -30.83
C GLU A 712 -9.87 12.95 -29.69
N ILE A 713 -9.93 12.45 -28.46
CA ILE A 713 -9.89 13.27 -27.25
C ILE A 713 -8.43 13.44 -26.80
N PRO A 714 -7.97 14.67 -26.52
CA PRO A 714 -6.63 14.91 -25.99
C PRO A 714 -6.32 14.06 -24.74
N VAL A 715 -5.18 13.37 -24.73
CA VAL A 715 -4.67 12.58 -23.60
C VAL A 715 -3.25 12.98 -23.21
N LEU A 716 -2.92 12.84 -21.94
CA LEU A 716 -1.57 12.96 -21.38
C LEU A 716 -0.76 11.69 -21.71
N GLY A 717 0.57 11.74 -21.69
CA GLY A 717 1.43 10.57 -21.90
C GLY A 717 1.32 9.46 -20.83
N SER A 718 0.49 9.65 -19.80
CA SER A 718 0.07 8.61 -18.85
C SER A 718 -1.15 7.80 -19.31
N GLY A 719 -1.77 8.18 -20.43
CA GLY A 719 -3.02 7.61 -20.96
C GLY A 719 -4.30 8.25 -20.42
N LYS A 720 -4.19 9.26 -19.54
CA LYS A 720 -5.36 9.97 -18.97
C LYS A 720 -5.82 11.13 -19.86
N THR A 721 -7.11 11.44 -19.87
CA THR A 721 -7.66 12.63 -20.55
C THR A 721 -6.96 13.93 -20.11
N ASP A 722 -6.53 14.73 -21.07
CA ASP A 722 -6.03 16.09 -20.85
C ASP A 722 -7.20 17.07 -20.83
N TYR A 723 -7.79 17.26 -19.64
CA TYR A 723 -8.94 18.14 -19.47
C TYR A 723 -8.68 19.62 -19.77
N VAL A 724 -7.43 20.08 -19.70
CA VAL A 724 -7.10 21.48 -20.01
C VAL A 724 -7.21 21.69 -21.51
N SER A 725 -6.56 20.83 -22.29
CA SER A 725 -6.62 20.84 -23.75
C SER A 725 -8.05 20.56 -24.26
N THR A 726 -8.74 19.59 -23.66
CA THR A 726 -10.14 19.27 -24.01
C THR A 726 -11.09 20.43 -23.72
N ARG A 727 -10.91 21.15 -22.60
CA ARG A 727 -11.74 22.33 -22.28
C ARG A 727 -11.50 23.46 -23.29
N LYS A 728 -10.25 23.71 -23.65
CA LYS A 728 -9.91 24.70 -24.67
C LYS A 728 -10.56 24.36 -26.01
N LEU A 729 -10.44 23.09 -26.44
CA LEU A 729 -11.08 22.58 -27.66
C LEU A 729 -12.60 22.81 -27.65
N ALA A 730 -13.27 22.53 -26.54
CA ALA A 730 -14.71 22.76 -26.39
C ALA A 730 -15.09 24.25 -26.49
N ILE A 731 -14.32 25.14 -25.85
CA ILE A 731 -14.53 26.59 -25.91
C ILE A 731 -14.39 27.11 -27.35
N ASP A 732 -13.35 26.67 -28.05
CA ASP A 732 -13.06 27.10 -29.42
C ASP A 732 -14.14 26.60 -30.39
N ARG A 733 -14.57 25.33 -30.27
CA ARG A 733 -15.64 24.75 -31.10
C ARG A 733 -17.01 25.38 -30.85
N LEU A 734 -17.28 25.86 -29.63
CA LEU A 734 -18.53 26.53 -29.27
C LEU A 734 -18.50 28.05 -29.48
N GLY A 735 -17.38 28.62 -29.98
CA GLY A 735 -17.24 30.06 -30.21
C GLY A 735 -17.28 30.89 -28.93
N LEU A 736 -16.86 30.33 -27.79
CA LEU A 736 -16.94 30.96 -26.46
C LEU A 736 -15.68 31.76 -26.10
N SER A 737 -14.71 31.90 -27.01
CA SER A 737 -13.41 32.53 -26.74
C SER A 737 -13.48 34.01 -26.35
N ALA A 738 -14.61 34.70 -26.59
CA ALA A 738 -14.86 36.08 -26.14
C ALA A 738 -15.52 36.18 -24.74
N ALA A 739 -15.93 35.06 -24.15
CA ALA A 739 -16.61 34.97 -22.86
C ALA A 739 -15.87 34.09 -21.83
N ALA A 740 -14.78 33.42 -22.24
CA ALA A 740 -13.84 32.68 -21.41
C ALA A 740 -12.62 33.55 -21.08
#